data_AF-A0A4R8THB4-F1
#
_entry.id   AF-A0A4R8THB4-F1
#
_cell.length_a   1.000
_cell.length_b   1.000
_cell.length_c   1.000
_cell.angle_alpha   90.00
_cell.angle_beta   90.00
_cell.angle_gamma   90.00
#
_symmetry.space_group_name_H-M   'P 1'
#
loop_
_entity.id
_entity.type
_entity.pdbx_description
1 polymer ?
#
loop_
_entity_poly.entity_id
_entity_poly.type
_entity_poly.pdbx_seq_one_letter_code
_entity_poly.pdbx_strand_id
1 'polypeptide(L)'
;MRFGKTLRQSIYAPWKDKYIDYTKLKSLLREDKYDDEDVAWTEEDENRFCDEILNTQLEKVAEFQEETFHGLKDRIDAAFEKLKDLAPPANEDGSEDTKKPDAATAQKLRDIEAELDKVTTDISELKKYSNINYTGFLKIVKKHDRKRGDRYKVRPMMQLSLSQRSFNSEQGYSPLLNKLSIMYYAIRQQLDENSAEQQPLDLESQGETHNGERYTAHKFWVHPDNLLEVKTYIMRRLPALVYSEQSAKELDGTNDPTITSLYFDSPKFDLYGKKVERKSEASSLRVRWYGQLSGKPDLFIEQKIVAEQGSSDERKFAIKDKYVKPFIDGTYKMEKTVQKMERQGQQPEEVENFKKTVGLLQGFVQDKKLQPVLRANYVRTAFQKPADDRVRISIDTEVAFIREDTLDRDRPCRDPSEWHRSDIDGASLTYPFKGINQSEVSRFPYAILEIKLKEDSNRKRPAWIVDLMGSHLVHPAPRFSKFVHGVASLFEDYVNNLPFWLSDLEADIRKDPQKAFEAEEQRRAQRAEDEQAVGSFLGNKVSSYKVSKSSPAGKSYLADRMAAEASARSRQAANNGQQQQQRQQQQGGTQQNGNGEGASSGQPRTYGTLSSVLPGFSLSKYSKAKRAQKNQQQLPEGVVEPTEWIKNSGELKIEPKVWLANERTFLKWQHICILLGALSVSLYTAAGQNTLAEVMGIIYILIAVFAGLWGYSMMHTRRQMIMNRSGKDFDNLVGPLIISIALMVALVLNFVFAYRDAMEKIKAAKMAGGVNVTDESARLELV
;
A
#
# COMPACT_ATOMS: atom_id res chain seq x y z
N MET A 1 -14.92 15.30 26.10
CA MET A 1 -14.68 14.84 27.50
C MET A 1 -13.27 15.25 27.97
N ARG A 2 -12.82 14.95 29.21
CA ARG A 2 -11.42 15.22 29.66
C ARG A 2 -10.46 14.11 29.15
N PHE A 3 -9.95 14.26 27.93
CA PHE A 3 -9.03 13.29 27.27
C PHE A 3 -7.83 12.87 28.14
N GLY A 4 -7.23 13.80 28.89
CA GLY A 4 -6.12 13.51 29.83
C GLY A 4 -6.50 12.63 31.05
N LYS A 5 -7.76 12.23 31.20
CA LYS A 5 -8.15 11.09 32.05
C LYS A 5 -8.10 9.80 31.24
N THR A 6 -8.70 9.77 30.05
CA THR A 6 -8.70 8.62 29.14
C THR A 6 -7.27 8.14 28.83
N LEU A 7 -6.37 9.05 28.42
CA LEU A 7 -4.97 8.71 28.16
C LEU A 7 -4.33 7.97 29.34
N ARG A 8 -4.46 8.50 30.57
CA ARG A 8 -3.93 7.86 31.79
C ARG A 8 -4.58 6.53 32.14
N GLN A 9 -5.78 6.23 31.65
CA GLN A 9 -6.45 4.93 31.78
C GLN A 9 -6.14 3.97 30.61
N SER A 10 -5.47 4.46 29.55
CA SER A 10 -5.09 3.72 28.34
C SER A 10 -3.58 3.57 28.16
N ILE A 11 -2.79 3.97 29.16
CA ILE A 11 -1.34 3.72 29.20
C ILE A 11 -1.08 2.25 29.56
N TYR A 12 -0.41 1.53 28.66
CA TYR A 12 0.20 0.25 28.95
C TYR A 12 1.45 0.49 29.82
N ALA A 13 1.46 -0.06 31.03
CA ALA A 13 2.42 0.32 32.07
C ALA A 13 3.91 0.12 31.68
N PRO A 14 4.32 -0.97 30.98
CA PRO A 14 5.70 -1.14 30.50
C PRO A 14 6.21 -0.07 29.53
N TRP A 15 5.33 0.68 28.85
CA TRP A 15 5.71 1.70 27.86
C TRP A 15 5.33 3.13 28.29
N LYS A 16 4.95 3.31 29.55
CA LYS A 16 4.42 4.56 30.12
C LYS A 16 5.16 5.82 29.67
N ASP A 17 6.49 5.82 29.73
CA ASP A 17 7.30 7.02 29.51
C ASP A 17 7.51 7.34 28.01
N LYS A 18 7.24 6.36 27.12
CA LYS A 18 7.23 6.53 25.66
C LYS A 18 5.91 7.14 25.14
N TYR A 19 4.84 7.26 25.93
CA TYR A 19 3.61 7.98 25.52
C TYR A 19 3.81 9.50 25.43
N ILE A 20 2.95 10.20 24.67
CA ILE A 20 2.91 11.66 24.60
C ILE A 20 2.73 12.30 26.00
N ASP A 21 3.60 13.24 26.38
CA ASP A 21 3.42 14.00 27.62
C ASP A 21 2.37 15.12 27.45
N TYR A 22 1.11 14.68 27.46
CA TYR A 22 -0.07 15.53 27.42
C TYR A 22 -0.20 16.44 28.67
N THR A 23 0.62 16.25 29.72
CA THR A 23 0.63 17.11 30.90
C THR A 23 1.59 18.28 30.69
N LYS A 24 2.83 18.00 30.27
CA LYS A 24 3.83 19.02 29.90
C LYS A 24 3.31 19.93 28.79
N LEU A 25 2.70 19.36 27.74
CA LEU A 25 2.10 20.16 26.65
C LEU A 25 0.94 21.04 27.14
N LYS A 26 0.13 20.60 28.10
CA LYS A 26 -0.91 21.45 28.73
C LYS A 26 -0.31 22.58 29.56
N SER A 27 0.78 22.31 30.28
CA SER A 27 1.49 23.31 31.06
C SER A 27 2.11 24.39 30.15
N LEU A 28 2.64 24.01 28.98
CA LEU A 28 3.09 24.97 27.95
C LEU A 28 1.95 25.82 27.40
N LEU A 29 0.76 25.23 27.16
CA LEU A 29 -0.46 25.99 26.82
C LEU A 29 -1.04 26.83 27.98
N ARG A 30 -0.34 26.87 29.13
CA ARG A 30 -0.74 27.53 30.39
C ARG A 30 -2.12 27.08 30.90
N GLU A 31 -2.55 25.85 30.61
CA GLU A 31 -3.86 25.35 31.04
C GLU A 31 -3.99 25.06 32.54
N ASP A 32 -2.87 24.93 33.24
CA ASP A 32 -2.83 24.53 34.64
C ASP A 32 -2.53 25.73 35.57
N LYS A 33 -2.57 26.96 35.03
CA LYS A 33 -2.46 28.24 35.72
C LYS A 33 -3.52 29.22 35.21
N TYR A 34 -4.44 29.64 36.07
CA TYR A 34 -5.49 30.59 35.68
C TYR A 34 -4.98 32.04 35.63
N ASP A 35 -4.02 32.39 36.47
CA ASP A 35 -3.47 33.75 36.59
C ASP A 35 -2.60 34.17 35.38
N ASP A 36 -2.17 33.21 34.55
CA ASP A 36 -1.40 33.43 33.33
C ASP A 36 -2.30 33.67 32.08
N GLU A 37 -3.64 33.70 32.21
CA GLU A 37 -4.54 33.93 31.04
C GLU A 37 -4.52 35.38 30.53
N ASP A 38 -4.26 36.37 31.41
CA ASP A 38 -4.10 37.79 31.05
C ASP A 38 -2.75 38.09 30.35
N VAL A 39 -1.78 37.17 30.44
CA VAL A 39 -0.47 37.33 29.82
C VAL A 39 -0.54 36.96 28.34
N ALA A 40 -0.26 37.92 27.47
CA ALA A 40 -0.25 37.73 26.03
C ALA A 40 0.60 36.52 25.59
N TRP A 41 0.14 35.85 24.53
CA TRP A 41 0.85 34.73 23.89
C TRP A 41 1.93 35.30 22.96
N THR A 42 3.17 34.87 23.16
CA THR A 42 4.34 35.37 22.42
C THR A 42 4.79 34.38 21.33
N GLU A 43 5.63 34.85 20.43
CA GLU A 43 6.27 33.99 19.42
C GLU A 43 7.26 33.00 20.08
N GLU A 44 7.81 33.33 21.25
CA GLU A 44 8.62 32.39 22.05
C GLU A 44 7.77 31.25 22.66
N ASP A 45 6.54 31.53 23.10
CA ASP A 45 5.60 30.51 23.56
C ASP A 45 5.17 29.57 22.40
N GLU A 46 4.87 30.15 21.24
CA GLU A 46 4.48 29.43 20.02
C GLU A 46 5.61 28.48 19.56
N ASN A 47 6.84 28.99 19.42
CA ASN A 47 8.01 28.21 19.05
C ASN A 47 8.26 27.09 20.07
N ARG A 48 8.24 27.41 21.38
CA ARG A 48 8.45 26.42 22.45
C ARG A 48 7.39 25.33 22.47
N PHE A 49 6.13 25.64 22.15
CA PHE A 49 5.08 24.64 22.00
C PHE A 49 5.28 23.78 20.75
N CYS A 50 5.65 24.39 19.62
CA CYS A 50 5.91 23.70 18.36
C CYS A 50 7.13 22.75 18.45
N ASP A 51 8.23 23.20 19.04
CA ASP A 51 9.43 22.37 19.26
C ASP A 51 9.15 21.18 20.18
N GLU A 52 8.43 21.41 21.29
CA GLU A 52 8.05 20.32 22.17
C GLU A 52 7.15 19.30 21.45
N ILE A 53 6.15 19.75 20.69
CA ILE A 53 5.17 18.83 20.13
C ILE A 53 5.64 18.11 18.86
N LEU A 54 6.33 18.80 17.95
CA LEU A 54 6.80 18.26 16.66
C LEU A 54 8.18 17.61 16.77
N ASN A 55 9.12 18.26 17.44
CA ASN A 55 10.52 17.83 17.46
C ASN A 55 10.84 16.93 18.66
N THR A 56 10.14 17.07 19.79
CA THR A 56 10.35 16.20 20.98
C THR A 56 9.33 15.06 21.07
N GLN A 57 8.03 15.37 21.20
CA GLN A 57 7.02 14.36 21.55
C GLN A 57 6.64 13.48 20.34
N LEU A 58 6.48 14.05 19.15
CA LEU A 58 6.17 13.29 17.93
C LEU A 58 7.35 12.41 17.48
N GLU A 59 8.59 12.86 17.65
CA GLU A 59 9.80 12.06 17.42
C GLU A 59 9.83 10.83 18.33
N LYS A 60 9.76 11.05 19.65
CA LYS A 60 9.77 9.99 20.68
C LYS A 60 8.69 8.92 20.46
N VAL A 61 7.51 9.33 19.97
CA VAL A 61 6.39 8.41 19.70
C VAL A 61 6.60 7.62 18.40
N ALA A 62 7.09 8.27 17.34
CA ALA A 62 7.34 7.62 16.05
C ALA A 62 8.51 6.63 16.14
N GLU A 63 9.65 7.08 16.68
CA GLU A 63 10.86 6.26 16.89
C GLU A 63 10.53 4.98 17.67
N PHE A 64 9.87 5.10 18.83
CA PHE A 64 9.51 3.93 19.64
C PHE A 64 8.53 2.98 18.95
N GLN A 65 7.60 3.50 18.14
CA GLN A 65 6.69 2.64 17.38
C GLN A 65 7.45 1.87 16.29
N GLU A 66 8.39 2.51 15.61
CA GLU A 66 9.25 1.91 14.59
C GLU A 66 10.21 0.87 15.20
N GLU A 67 10.93 1.21 16.28
CA GLU A 67 11.74 0.29 17.10
C GLU A 67 10.96 -0.98 17.47
N THR A 68 9.77 -0.80 18.06
CA THR A 68 8.95 -1.91 18.57
C THR A 68 8.36 -2.74 17.43
N PHE A 69 7.96 -2.11 16.32
CA PHE A 69 7.45 -2.81 15.14
C PHE A 69 8.54 -3.68 14.49
N HIS A 70 9.77 -3.16 14.37
CA HIS A 70 10.91 -3.92 13.88
C HIS A 70 11.26 -5.09 14.81
N GLY A 71 11.36 -4.86 16.12
CA GLY A 71 11.61 -5.94 17.09
C GLY A 71 10.51 -7.02 17.12
N LEU A 72 9.26 -6.67 16.81
CA LEU A 72 8.17 -7.64 16.67
C LEU A 72 8.25 -8.41 15.35
N LYS A 73 8.62 -7.75 14.25
CA LYS A 73 8.90 -8.43 12.97
C LYS A 73 10.05 -9.43 13.13
N ASP A 74 11.16 -9.03 13.74
CA ASP A 74 12.33 -9.90 13.88
C ASP A 74 12.03 -11.13 14.75
N ARG A 75 11.16 -10.98 15.78
CA ARG A 75 10.60 -12.11 16.55
C ARG A 75 9.73 -13.04 15.70
N ILE A 76 8.88 -12.50 14.82
CA ILE A 76 8.06 -13.28 13.87
C ILE A 76 8.95 -14.04 12.88
N ASP A 77 9.97 -13.38 12.33
CA ASP A 77 10.89 -13.98 11.37
C ASP A 77 11.75 -15.08 12.03
N ALA A 78 12.19 -14.88 13.27
CA ALA A 78 12.87 -15.91 14.05
C ALA A 78 11.96 -17.10 14.42
N ALA A 79 10.71 -16.86 14.84
CA ALA A 79 9.74 -17.92 15.14
C ALA A 79 9.39 -18.75 13.90
N PHE A 80 9.33 -18.12 12.72
CA PHE A 80 9.08 -18.79 11.45
C PHE A 80 10.21 -19.74 11.03
N GLU A 81 11.48 -19.32 11.17
CA GLU A 81 12.61 -20.21 10.88
C GLU A 81 12.72 -21.36 11.92
N LYS A 82 12.42 -21.12 13.21
CA LYS A 82 12.28 -22.21 14.21
C LYS A 82 11.21 -23.23 13.81
N LEU A 83 10.06 -22.78 13.29
CA LEU A 83 8.97 -23.66 12.86
C LEU A 83 9.36 -24.48 11.62
N LYS A 84 10.20 -23.92 10.76
CA LYS A 84 10.67 -24.51 9.50
C LYS A 84 11.71 -25.61 9.73
N ASP A 85 12.56 -25.46 10.75
CA ASP A 85 13.43 -26.53 11.26
C ASP A 85 12.65 -27.70 11.91
N LEU A 86 11.34 -27.52 12.16
CA LEU A 86 10.43 -28.55 12.68
C LEU A 86 9.45 -29.08 11.63
N ALA A 87 9.51 -28.60 10.38
CA ALA A 87 8.67 -29.11 9.30
C ALA A 87 9.02 -30.58 8.97
N PRO A 88 8.03 -31.44 8.73
CA PRO A 88 8.30 -32.82 8.32
C PRO A 88 9.02 -32.84 6.96
N PRO A 89 9.99 -33.76 6.75
CA PRO A 89 10.62 -33.91 5.44
C PRO A 89 9.56 -34.27 4.39
N ALA A 90 9.62 -33.62 3.24
CA ALA A 90 8.65 -33.85 2.17
C ALA A 90 8.83 -35.27 1.59
N ASN A 91 7.91 -36.18 1.96
CA ASN A 91 7.86 -37.53 1.41
C ASN A 91 7.76 -37.48 -0.13
N GLU A 92 8.60 -38.24 -0.83
CA GLU A 92 8.53 -38.30 -2.30
C GLU A 92 7.35 -39.16 -2.78
N ASP A 93 6.97 -40.18 -2.00
CA ASP A 93 5.78 -41.00 -2.19
C ASP A 93 4.55 -40.41 -1.46
N GLY A 94 3.42 -40.36 -2.15
CA GLY A 94 2.17 -39.74 -1.69
C GLY A 94 1.34 -40.57 -0.72
N SER A 95 1.95 -41.18 0.29
CA SER A 95 1.26 -41.91 1.36
C SER A 95 0.92 -40.97 2.53
N GLU A 96 -0.36 -40.87 2.89
CA GLU A 96 -0.88 -39.99 3.96
C GLU A 96 -0.57 -40.47 5.40
N ASP A 97 0.55 -41.16 5.62
CA ASP A 97 1.03 -41.57 6.95
C ASP A 97 1.65 -40.38 7.71
N THR A 98 0.79 -39.45 8.11
CA THR A 98 1.14 -38.29 8.95
C THR A 98 1.45 -38.76 10.37
N LYS A 99 2.66 -39.30 10.57
CA LYS A 99 3.14 -39.73 11.89
C LYS A 99 3.06 -38.56 12.87
N LYS A 100 2.45 -38.81 14.04
CA LYS A 100 2.30 -37.80 15.10
C LYS A 100 3.68 -37.24 15.47
N PRO A 101 3.81 -35.91 15.69
CA PRO A 101 5.07 -35.34 16.14
C PRO A 101 5.47 -35.97 17.48
N ASP A 102 6.73 -36.37 17.61
CA ASP A 102 7.29 -36.85 18.87
C ASP A 102 7.00 -35.85 20.00
N ALA A 103 6.85 -36.34 21.24
CA ALA A 103 6.48 -35.49 22.38
C ALA A 103 7.40 -34.26 22.56
N ALA A 104 8.69 -34.38 22.20
CA ALA A 104 9.64 -33.27 22.19
C ALA A 104 9.36 -32.23 21.08
N THR A 105 8.90 -32.65 19.91
CA THR A 105 8.48 -31.76 18.81
C THR A 105 7.15 -31.09 19.13
N ALA A 106 6.17 -31.85 19.66
CA ALA A 106 4.90 -31.30 20.11
C ALA A 106 5.06 -30.24 21.21
N GLN A 107 6.04 -30.41 22.12
CA GLN A 107 6.36 -29.36 23.11
C GLN A 107 6.95 -28.11 22.45
N LYS A 108 7.94 -28.26 21.54
CA LYS A 108 8.51 -27.11 20.82
C LYS A 108 7.46 -26.31 20.04
N LEU A 109 6.48 -26.99 19.43
CA LEU A 109 5.37 -26.33 18.73
C LEU A 109 4.52 -25.47 19.67
N ARG A 110 4.24 -25.95 20.89
CA ARG A 110 3.56 -25.17 21.94
C ARG A 110 4.42 -24.04 22.48
N ASP A 111 5.72 -24.23 22.59
CA ASP A 111 6.66 -23.18 23.01
C ASP A 111 6.70 -22.04 21.97
N ILE A 112 6.60 -22.36 20.67
CA ILE A 112 6.43 -21.40 19.58
C ILE A 112 5.04 -20.76 19.63
N GLU A 113 3.95 -21.50 19.81
CA GLU A 113 2.59 -20.94 19.95
C GLU A 113 2.54 -19.90 21.09
N ALA A 114 3.14 -20.21 22.24
CA ALA A 114 3.29 -19.30 23.38
C ALA A 114 4.28 -18.15 23.15
N GLU A 115 5.09 -18.16 22.09
CA GLU A 115 5.86 -17.01 21.61
C GLU A 115 5.01 -16.13 20.67
N LEU A 116 4.21 -16.75 19.78
CA LEU A 116 3.28 -16.06 18.89
C LEU A 116 2.16 -15.34 19.66
N ASP A 117 1.62 -15.95 20.72
CA ASP A 117 0.60 -15.32 21.58
C ASP A 117 1.12 -14.04 22.24
N LYS A 118 2.39 -14.05 22.67
CA LYS A 118 3.05 -12.86 23.21
C LYS A 118 3.22 -11.80 22.14
N VAL A 119 3.71 -12.16 20.95
CA VAL A 119 3.84 -11.24 19.79
C VAL A 119 2.48 -10.65 19.40
N THR A 120 1.42 -11.45 19.32
CA THR A 120 0.06 -11.00 18.99
C THR A 120 -0.50 -10.05 20.06
N THR A 121 -0.21 -10.32 21.33
CA THR A 121 -0.52 -9.41 22.45
C THR A 121 0.25 -8.09 22.33
N ASP A 122 1.56 -8.14 22.07
CA ASP A 122 2.42 -6.97 21.90
C ASP A 122 1.98 -6.10 20.71
N ILE A 123 1.58 -6.72 19.57
CA ILE A 123 1.00 -6.02 18.40
C ILE A 123 -0.33 -5.34 18.77
N SER A 124 -1.17 -6.00 19.57
CA SER A 124 -2.44 -5.44 20.04
C SER A 124 -2.21 -4.20 20.92
N GLU A 125 -1.24 -4.24 21.84
CA GLU A 125 -0.86 -3.07 22.64
C GLU A 125 -0.20 -1.98 21.79
N LEU A 126 0.72 -2.31 20.86
CA LEU A 126 1.39 -1.32 20.00
C LEU A 126 0.39 -0.55 19.13
N LYS A 127 -0.68 -1.23 18.70
CA LYS A 127 -1.79 -0.63 17.98
C LYS A 127 -2.64 0.30 18.87
N LYS A 128 -2.89 -0.07 20.12
CA LYS A 128 -3.58 0.81 21.10
C LYS A 128 -2.74 2.05 21.40
N TYR A 129 -1.44 1.87 21.64
CA TYR A 129 -0.44 2.92 21.81
C TYR A 129 -0.48 3.90 20.62
N SER A 130 -0.41 3.41 19.39
CA SER A 130 -0.42 4.24 18.19
C SER A 130 -1.69 5.09 18.08
N ASN A 131 -2.86 4.48 18.27
CA ASN A 131 -4.16 5.17 18.12
C ASN A 131 -4.40 6.23 19.22
N ILE A 132 -4.02 5.97 20.48
CA ILE A 132 -4.23 6.93 21.57
C ILE A 132 -3.20 8.08 21.54
N ASN A 133 -1.95 7.84 21.10
CA ASN A 133 -0.98 8.91 20.89
C ASN A 133 -1.35 9.77 19.68
N TYR A 134 -1.72 9.16 18.54
CA TYR A 134 -2.24 9.88 17.35
C TYR A 134 -3.42 10.79 17.72
N THR A 135 -4.39 10.25 18.46
CA THR A 135 -5.52 11.06 18.97
C THR A 135 -5.03 12.14 19.95
N GLY A 136 -4.02 11.86 20.78
CA GLY A 136 -3.38 12.81 21.67
C GLY A 136 -2.84 14.05 20.95
N PHE A 137 -2.08 13.87 19.86
CA PHE A 137 -1.56 14.97 19.04
C PHE A 137 -2.69 15.84 18.47
N LEU A 138 -3.69 15.24 17.82
CA LEU A 138 -4.84 15.99 17.29
C LEU A 138 -5.61 16.74 18.40
N LYS A 139 -5.75 16.14 19.59
CA LYS A 139 -6.44 16.75 20.74
C LYS A 139 -5.70 17.95 21.33
N ILE A 140 -4.38 17.86 21.47
CA ILE A 140 -3.60 18.96 22.04
C ILE A 140 -3.44 20.11 21.03
N VAL A 141 -3.31 19.80 19.73
CA VAL A 141 -3.23 20.81 18.67
C VAL A 141 -4.57 21.50 18.45
N LYS A 142 -5.70 20.78 18.49
CA LYS A 142 -7.02 21.43 18.48
C LYS A 142 -7.23 22.35 19.70
N LYS A 143 -6.66 21.98 20.85
CA LYS A 143 -6.70 22.81 22.07
C LYS A 143 -5.84 24.07 21.93
N HIS A 144 -4.65 23.95 21.33
CA HIS A 144 -3.83 25.09 20.93
C HIS A 144 -4.59 26.02 20.00
N ASP A 145 -5.02 25.52 18.85
CA ASP A 145 -5.66 26.31 17.78
C ASP A 145 -6.98 26.97 18.24
N ARG A 146 -7.63 26.44 19.28
CA ARG A 146 -8.81 27.05 19.92
C ARG A 146 -8.49 28.14 20.96
N LYS A 147 -7.34 28.10 21.64
CA LYS A 147 -6.95 29.09 22.66
C LYS A 147 -6.04 30.19 22.13
N ARG A 148 -5.16 29.87 21.17
CA ARG A 148 -4.05 30.71 20.70
C ARG A 148 -4.00 30.85 19.17
N GLY A 149 -4.80 30.06 18.44
CA GLY A 149 -4.72 29.89 16.99
C GLY A 149 -5.20 31.05 16.11
N ASP A 150 -5.26 32.27 16.63
CA ASP A 150 -5.69 33.46 15.88
C ASP A 150 -4.59 33.98 14.93
N ARG A 151 -3.31 33.77 15.28
CA ARG A 151 -2.15 34.16 14.46
C ARG A 151 -1.62 33.01 13.61
N TYR A 152 -1.43 31.84 14.22
CA TYR A 152 -0.86 30.65 13.59
C TYR A 152 -1.67 29.42 13.99
N LYS A 153 -1.83 28.45 13.09
CA LYS A 153 -2.56 27.21 13.35
C LYS A 153 -1.65 26.02 13.14
N VAL A 154 -1.45 25.25 14.21
CA VAL A 154 -0.53 24.10 14.22
C VAL A 154 -1.18 22.88 13.57
N ARG A 155 -2.52 22.83 13.45
CA ARG A 155 -3.25 21.67 12.90
C ARG A 155 -2.77 21.23 11.51
N PRO A 156 -2.60 22.08 10.48
CA PRO A 156 -2.14 21.63 9.16
C PRO A 156 -0.71 21.08 9.19
N MET A 157 0.19 21.67 10.00
CA MET A 157 1.56 21.19 10.13
C MET A 157 1.62 19.83 10.84
N MET A 158 0.87 19.67 11.93
CA MET A 158 0.77 18.38 12.63
C MET A 158 0.18 17.28 11.74
N GLN A 159 -0.86 17.57 10.96
CA GLN A 159 -1.44 16.62 10.00
C GLN A 159 -0.42 16.21 8.92
N LEU A 160 0.34 17.16 8.38
CA LEU A 160 1.45 16.85 7.45
C LEU A 160 2.53 15.97 8.10
N SER A 161 2.93 16.25 9.34
CA SER A 161 3.93 15.45 10.05
C SER A 161 3.42 14.04 10.42
N LEU A 162 2.14 13.89 10.78
CA LEU A 162 1.50 12.61 11.08
C LEU A 162 1.27 11.75 9.82
N SER A 163 0.95 12.35 8.68
CA SER A 163 0.80 11.64 7.41
C SER A 163 2.16 11.18 6.84
N GLN A 164 3.23 11.93 7.07
CA GLN A 164 4.60 11.50 6.77
C GLN A 164 5.10 10.38 7.71
N ARG A 165 4.83 10.49 9.02
CA ARG A 165 5.21 9.50 10.04
C ARG A 165 4.05 8.54 10.30
N SER A 166 3.82 7.59 9.37
CA SER A 166 2.62 6.74 9.29
C SER A 166 2.42 5.66 10.39
N PHE A 167 2.88 5.89 11.62
CA PHE A 167 2.89 4.95 12.75
C PHE A 167 1.51 4.41 13.17
N ASN A 168 0.42 5.09 12.77
CA ASN A 168 -0.96 4.66 13.04
C ASN A 168 -1.62 3.90 11.88
N SER A 169 -0.93 3.65 10.77
CA SER A 169 -1.50 3.00 9.58
C SER A 169 -1.73 1.49 9.81
N GLU A 170 -2.91 0.97 9.45
CA GLU A 170 -3.18 -0.47 9.57
C GLU A 170 -2.47 -1.29 8.48
N GLN A 171 -2.18 -0.69 7.31
CA GLN A 171 -1.57 -1.36 6.17
C GLN A 171 -0.17 -1.92 6.48
N GLY A 172 0.61 -1.27 7.34
CA GLY A 172 1.94 -1.74 7.75
C GLY A 172 1.90 -3.06 8.54
N TYR A 173 0.83 -3.32 9.29
CA TYR A 173 0.68 -4.56 10.08
C TYR A 173 0.18 -5.75 9.25
N SER A 174 -0.40 -5.51 8.08
CA SER A 174 -0.99 -6.56 7.22
C SER A 174 -0.03 -7.73 6.93
N PRO A 175 1.25 -7.53 6.53
CA PRO A 175 2.16 -8.65 6.27
C PRO A 175 2.46 -9.49 7.52
N LEU A 176 2.64 -8.83 8.67
CA LEU A 176 2.91 -9.51 9.95
C LEU A 176 1.71 -10.35 10.41
N LEU A 177 0.49 -9.81 10.27
CA LEU A 177 -0.74 -10.55 10.62
C LEU A 177 -0.98 -11.75 9.70
N ASN A 178 -0.69 -11.62 8.40
CA ASN A 178 -0.76 -12.75 7.46
C ASN A 178 0.28 -13.84 7.83
N LYS A 179 1.53 -13.45 8.14
CA LYS A 179 2.58 -14.41 8.55
C LYS A 179 2.28 -15.09 9.88
N LEU A 180 1.75 -14.36 10.87
CA LEU A 180 1.24 -14.94 12.13
C LEU A 180 0.11 -15.96 11.86
N SER A 181 -0.88 -15.58 11.05
CA SER A 181 -2.01 -16.45 10.67
C SER A 181 -1.54 -17.77 10.04
N ILE A 182 -0.55 -17.71 9.14
CA ILE A 182 0.10 -18.88 8.53
C ILE A 182 0.76 -19.78 9.58
N MET A 183 1.52 -19.21 10.53
CA MET A 183 2.21 -20.00 11.55
C MET A 183 1.23 -20.66 12.53
N TYR A 184 0.20 -19.94 13.00
CA TYR A 184 -0.86 -20.53 13.83
C TYR A 184 -1.60 -21.66 13.11
N TYR A 185 -1.88 -21.52 11.81
CA TYR A 185 -2.52 -22.57 11.02
C TYR A 185 -1.63 -23.83 10.93
N ALA A 186 -0.35 -23.66 10.59
CA ALA A 186 0.61 -24.76 10.51
C ALA A 186 0.81 -25.48 11.86
N ILE A 187 0.95 -24.73 12.95
CA ILE A 187 1.10 -25.28 14.32
C ILE A 187 -0.14 -26.07 14.73
N ARG A 188 -1.35 -25.51 14.54
CA ARG A 188 -2.61 -26.20 14.89
C ARG A 188 -2.81 -27.48 14.08
N GLN A 189 -2.51 -27.46 12.78
CA GLN A 189 -2.62 -28.65 11.93
C GLN A 189 -1.62 -29.75 12.31
N GLN A 190 -0.51 -29.42 12.97
CA GLN A 190 0.44 -30.40 13.52
C GLN A 190 0.10 -30.84 14.96
N LEU A 191 -0.79 -30.14 15.69
CA LEU A 191 -1.17 -30.45 17.07
C LEU A 191 -2.56 -31.11 17.21
N ASP A 192 -3.54 -30.76 16.38
CA ASP A 192 -4.94 -31.21 16.48
C ASP A 192 -5.42 -32.01 15.24
N GLU A 193 -5.79 -33.27 15.43
CA GLU A 193 -6.26 -34.16 14.34
C GLU A 193 -7.65 -33.81 13.76
N ASN A 194 -8.44 -32.96 14.44
CA ASN A 194 -9.86 -32.69 14.09
C ASN A 194 -10.17 -31.25 13.64
N SER A 195 -9.17 -30.36 13.56
CA SER A 195 -9.39 -28.90 13.44
C SER A 195 -9.58 -28.37 11.99
N ALA A 196 -9.90 -29.25 11.03
CA ALA A 196 -9.94 -28.94 9.59
C ALA A 196 -10.98 -27.89 9.15
N GLU A 197 -11.99 -27.59 9.99
CA GLU A 197 -13.05 -26.62 9.66
C GLU A 197 -12.71 -25.16 10.01
N GLN A 198 -11.67 -24.92 10.83
CA GLN A 198 -11.27 -23.55 11.19
C GLN A 198 -10.32 -22.96 10.15
N GLN A 199 -10.91 -22.42 9.08
CA GLN A 199 -10.19 -21.50 8.19
C GLN A 199 -9.55 -20.35 9.00
N PRO A 200 -8.36 -19.86 8.62
CA PRO A 200 -7.70 -18.77 9.31
C PRO A 200 -8.60 -17.53 9.37
N LEU A 201 -8.57 -16.83 10.52
CA LEU A 201 -9.25 -15.55 10.71
C LEU A 201 -8.70 -14.52 9.71
N ASP A 202 -9.44 -14.25 8.62
CA ASP A 202 -9.28 -13.05 7.81
C ASP A 202 -9.68 -11.85 8.66
N LEU A 203 -8.71 -11.38 9.45
CA LEU A 203 -8.86 -10.26 10.37
C LEU A 203 -9.24 -8.96 9.65
N GLU A 204 -9.00 -8.83 8.34
CA GLU A 204 -9.15 -7.59 7.57
C GLU A 204 -10.54 -7.45 6.92
N SER A 205 -11.09 -8.54 6.39
CA SER A 205 -12.47 -8.53 5.88
C SER A 205 -13.50 -8.65 7.02
N GLN A 206 -14.77 -8.43 6.69
CA GLN A 206 -15.88 -8.57 7.65
C GLN A 206 -16.84 -9.63 7.12
N GLY A 207 -17.09 -10.67 7.93
CA GLY A 207 -18.12 -11.64 7.65
C GLY A 207 -19.50 -11.00 7.86
N GLU A 208 -20.39 -11.16 6.89
CA GLU A 208 -21.77 -10.68 6.97
C GLU A 208 -22.74 -11.82 6.67
N THR A 209 -23.62 -12.12 7.62
CA THR A 209 -24.72 -13.06 7.42
C THR A 209 -25.84 -12.35 6.64
N HIS A 210 -26.22 -12.87 5.48
CA HIS A 210 -27.31 -12.34 4.67
C HIS A 210 -28.22 -13.49 4.23
N ASN A 211 -29.47 -13.48 4.71
CA ASN A 211 -30.46 -14.54 4.51
C ASN A 211 -29.99 -15.95 4.95
N GLY A 212 -29.14 -16.03 5.98
CA GLY A 212 -28.59 -17.29 6.52
C GLY A 212 -27.27 -17.73 5.88
N GLU A 213 -26.86 -17.11 4.77
CA GLU A 213 -25.59 -17.39 4.10
C GLU A 213 -24.50 -16.39 4.51
N ARG A 214 -23.22 -16.80 4.45
CA ARG A 214 -22.08 -15.95 4.79
C ARG A 214 -21.46 -15.26 3.56
N TYR A 215 -21.03 -14.02 3.75
CA TYR A 215 -20.38 -13.20 2.74
C TYR A 215 -19.18 -12.43 3.33
N THR A 216 -18.03 -12.42 2.64
CA THR A 216 -16.92 -11.51 2.98
C THR A 216 -17.17 -10.14 2.35
N ALA A 217 -17.21 -9.10 3.17
CA ALA A 217 -17.40 -7.71 2.74
C ALA A 217 -16.06 -6.95 2.71
N HIS A 218 -15.56 -6.66 1.51
CA HIS A 218 -14.38 -5.83 1.28
C HIS A 218 -14.81 -4.39 0.94
N LYS A 219 -14.10 -3.40 1.50
CA LYS A 219 -14.44 -1.98 1.37
C LYS A 219 -13.25 -1.17 0.91
N PHE A 220 -13.51 -0.23 0.02
CA PHE A 220 -12.52 0.60 -0.64
C PHE A 220 -13.02 2.04 -0.77
N TRP A 221 -12.10 2.98 -0.89
CA TRP A 221 -12.38 4.31 -1.40
C TRP A 221 -11.96 4.41 -2.86
N VAL A 222 -12.69 5.22 -3.62
CA VAL A 222 -12.44 5.48 -5.04
C VAL A 222 -12.39 6.99 -5.22
N HIS A 223 -11.27 7.49 -5.72
CA HIS A 223 -11.12 8.91 -6.03
C HIS A 223 -12.12 9.32 -7.13
N PRO A 224 -12.73 10.52 -7.09
CA PRO A 224 -13.68 10.97 -8.11
C PRO A 224 -13.20 10.78 -9.56
N ASP A 225 -11.94 11.11 -9.86
CA ASP A 225 -11.30 10.91 -11.17
C ASP A 225 -11.40 9.44 -11.66
N ASN A 226 -11.23 8.47 -10.75
CA ASN A 226 -11.23 7.03 -11.05
C ASN A 226 -12.65 6.45 -11.15
N LEU A 227 -13.67 7.18 -10.69
CA LEU A 227 -15.03 6.67 -10.48
C LEU A 227 -15.67 6.16 -11.77
N LEU A 228 -15.45 6.85 -12.90
CA LEU A 228 -15.99 6.45 -14.21
C LEU A 228 -15.32 5.17 -14.72
N GLU A 229 -14.02 5.01 -14.52
CA GLU A 229 -13.31 3.77 -14.90
C GLU A 229 -13.77 2.61 -14.02
N VAL A 230 -13.89 2.80 -12.70
CA VAL A 230 -14.42 1.76 -11.79
C VAL A 230 -15.85 1.36 -12.16
N LYS A 231 -16.76 2.32 -12.38
CA LYS A 231 -18.15 2.03 -12.82
C LYS A 231 -18.15 1.27 -14.15
N THR A 232 -17.42 1.71 -15.17
CA THR A 232 -17.40 1.04 -16.49
C THR A 232 -16.69 -0.32 -16.46
N TYR A 233 -15.68 -0.51 -15.61
CA TYR A 233 -15.03 -1.80 -15.39
C TYR A 233 -15.99 -2.81 -14.77
N ILE A 234 -16.82 -2.40 -13.79
CA ILE A 234 -17.83 -3.27 -13.17
C ILE A 234 -19.00 -3.54 -14.13
N MET A 235 -19.54 -2.52 -14.81
CA MET A 235 -20.69 -2.65 -15.73
C MET A 235 -20.46 -3.65 -16.86
N ARG A 236 -19.21 -3.84 -17.29
CA ARG A 236 -18.81 -4.86 -18.29
C ARG A 236 -18.93 -6.32 -17.78
N ARG A 237 -19.20 -6.55 -16.49
CA ARG A 237 -19.33 -7.89 -15.87
C ARG A 237 -20.60 -8.08 -15.04
N LEU A 238 -21.11 -7.02 -14.41
CA LEU A 238 -22.33 -7.04 -13.60
C LEU A 238 -23.26 -5.91 -14.06
N PRO A 239 -24.55 -6.20 -14.37
CA PRO A 239 -25.51 -5.15 -14.68
C PRO A 239 -25.80 -4.30 -13.43
N ALA A 240 -26.20 -3.04 -13.65
CA ALA A 240 -26.73 -2.20 -12.58
C ALA A 240 -28.11 -2.70 -12.13
N LEU A 241 -28.35 -2.69 -10.82
CA LEU A 241 -29.65 -2.98 -10.22
C LEU A 241 -30.52 -1.73 -10.25
N VAL A 242 -31.58 -1.73 -11.06
CA VAL A 242 -32.62 -0.70 -11.00
C VAL A 242 -33.50 -0.97 -9.78
N TYR A 243 -33.58 0.00 -8.86
CA TYR A 243 -34.19 -0.19 -7.54
C TYR A 243 -35.73 -0.18 -7.50
N SER A 244 -36.42 0.20 -8.58
CA SER A 244 -37.89 0.19 -8.64
C SER A 244 -38.43 -0.03 -10.06
N GLU A 245 -39.65 -0.55 -10.18
CA GLU A 245 -40.36 -0.64 -11.47
C GLU A 245 -40.75 0.73 -12.06
N GLN A 246 -40.79 1.78 -11.24
CA GLN A 246 -41.08 3.15 -11.70
C GLN A 246 -39.85 3.69 -12.44
N SER A 247 -38.67 3.56 -11.83
CA SER A 247 -37.36 3.84 -12.43
C SER A 247 -37.01 2.98 -13.64
N ALA A 248 -37.78 1.91 -13.92
CA ALA A 248 -37.61 1.04 -15.08
C ALA A 248 -38.58 1.35 -16.24
N LYS A 249 -39.54 2.26 -16.04
CA LYS A 249 -40.52 2.69 -17.08
C LYS A 249 -40.14 4.02 -17.74
N GLU A 250 -39.34 4.83 -17.06
CA GLU A 250 -38.74 6.05 -17.62
C GLU A 250 -37.42 5.69 -18.31
N LEU A 251 -37.38 5.80 -19.64
CA LEU A 251 -36.17 5.54 -20.45
C LEU A 251 -35.07 6.58 -20.20
N ASP A 252 -35.44 7.77 -19.74
CA ASP A 252 -34.52 8.77 -19.21
C ASP A 252 -34.18 8.43 -17.74
N GLY A 253 -33.05 7.75 -17.55
CA GLY A 253 -32.61 7.21 -16.26
C GLY A 253 -32.23 8.29 -15.23
N THR A 254 -33.23 8.91 -14.62
CA THR A 254 -33.09 10.12 -13.80
C THR A 254 -32.61 9.82 -12.36
N ASN A 255 -31.35 9.40 -12.25
CA ASN A 255 -30.53 9.19 -11.05
C ASN A 255 -30.78 7.90 -10.22
N ASP A 256 -29.69 7.35 -9.70
CA ASP A 256 -29.72 6.35 -8.61
C ASP A 256 -30.42 6.94 -7.37
N PRO A 257 -31.18 6.15 -6.59
CA PRO A 257 -31.89 6.68 -5.42
C PRO A 257 -30.90 7.16 -4.35
N THR A 258 -31.20 8.34 -3.79
CA THR A 258 -30.58 8.80 -2.54
C THR A 258 -30.96 7.84 -1.40
N ILE A 259 -30.00 7.49 -0.56
CA ILE A 259 -30.19 6.68 0.63
C ILE A 259 -29.82 7.54 1.83
N THR A 260 -30.74 7.65 2.78
CA THR A 260 -30.47 8.28 4.07
C THR A 260 -30.44 7.23 5.16
N SER A 261 -29.46 7.33 6.05
CA SER A 261 -29.23 6.41 7.16
C SER A 261 -28.95 7.25 8.41
N LEU A 262 -29.98 7.42 9.24
CA LEU A 262 -29.96 8.18 10.48
C LEU A 262 -29.51 7.27 11.62
N TYR A 263 -28.27 7.43 12.07
CA TYR A 263 -27.65 6.63 13.12
C TYR A 263 -27.93 7.15 14.52
N PHE A 264 -28.06 6.20 15.45
CA PHE A 264 -28.36 6.42 16.85
C PHE A 264 -27.16 6.10 17.73
N ASP A 265 -26.94 6.89 18.77
CA ASP A 265 -25.99 6.61 19.86
C ASP A 265 -26.49 7.25 21.17
N SER A 266 -25.85 6.95 22.30
CA SER A 266 -26.07 7.65 23.57
C SER A 266 -25.37 9.02 23.56
N PRO A 267 -25.71 9.95 24.49
CA PRO A 267 -24.98 11.20 24.67
C PRO A 267 -23.49 11.06 25.06
N LYS A 268 -23.01 9.83 25.32
CA LYS A 268 -21.60 9.52 25.62
C LYS A 268 -20.86 8.86 24.46
N PHE A 269 -21.53 8.60 23.34
CA PHE A 269 -20.96 7.88 22.18
C PHE A 269 -20.54 6.44 22.54
N ASP A 270 -21.38 5.73 23.31
CA ASP A 270 -21.09 4.38 23.81
C ASP A 270 -21.05 3.33 22.67
N LEU A 271 -21.91 3.46 21.65
CA LEU A 271 -21.93 2.54 20.50
C LEU A 271 -20.75 2.81 19.56
N TYR A 272 -20.46 4.08 19.28
CA TYR A 272 -19.24 4.48 18.58
C TYR A 272 -17.98 3.96 19.30
N GLY A 273 -17.88 4.17 20.61
CA GLY A 273 -16.72 3.77 21.41
C GLY A 273 -16.44 2.27 21.30
N LYS A 274 -17.45 1.43 21.55
CA LYS A 274 -17.38 -0.03 21.35
C LYS A 274 -16.92 -0.39 19.93
N LYS A 275 -17.45 0.29 18.91
CA LYS A 275 -17.20 -0.01 17.49
C LYS A 275 -15.82 0.43 16.98
N VAL A 276 -15.21 1.44 17.60
CA VAL A 276 -13.80 1.81 17.38
C VAL A 276 -12.86 0.89 18.15
N GLU A 277 -13.14 0.65 19.43
CA GLU A 277 -12.28 -0.16 20.32
C GLU A 277 -12.36 -1.67 20.06
N ARG A 278 -13.34 -2.14 19.28
CA ARG A 278 -13.60 -3.56 18.95
C ARG A 278 -13.85 -4.46 20.18
N LYS A 279 -14.38 -3.90 21.28
CA LYS A 279 -14.61 -4.62 22.54
C LYS A 279 -15.95 -5.37 22.54
N SER A 280 -15.90 -6.71 22.46
CA SER A 280 -17.06 -7.62 22.42
C SER A 280 -18.06 -7.24 21.31
N GLU A 281 -19.31 -7.73 21.39
CA GLU A 281 -20.36 -7.43 20.42
C GLU A 281 -20.51 -5.90 20.17
N ALA A 282 -20.18 -5.50 18.95
CA ALA A 282 -20.19 -4.11 18.50
C ALA A 282 -21.42 -3.85 17.64
N SER A 283 -22.41 -3.17 18.21
CA SER A 283 -23.69 -2.87 17.56
C SER A 283 -23.79 -1.44 17.06
N SER A 284 -24.60 -1.22 16.03
CA SER A 284 -25.01 0.11 15.56
C SER A 284 -26.44 0.07 15.06
N LEU A 285 -27.27 1.01 15.53
CA LEU A 285 -28.67 1.16 15.19
C LEU A 285 -28.86 2.35 14.23
N ARG A 286 -29.78 2.22 13.28
CA ARG A 286 -30.19 3.31 12.38
C ARG A 286 -31.66 3.21 11.96
N VAL A 287 -32.25 4.35 11.60
CA VAL A 287 -33.41 4.42 10.70
C VAL A 287 -32.87 4.64 9.28
N ARG A 288 -33.35 3.89 8.29
CA ARG A 288 -32.99 4.01 6.88
C ARG A 288 -34.21 4.27 6.01
N TRP A 289 -34.05 5.10 4.99
CA TRP A 289 -35.01 5.25 3.90
C TRP A 289 -34.32 5.55 2.56
N TYR A 290 -35.12 5.48 1.49
CA TYR A 290 -34.72 5.67 0.10
C TYR A 290 -35.52 6.84 -0.49
N GLY A 291 -34.89 7.71 -1.27
CA GLY A 291 -35.49 8.95 -1.77
C GLY A 291 -35.66 10.04 -0.70
N GLN A 292 -36.43 11.07 -1.03
CA GLN A 292 -36.79 12.16 -0.11
C GLN A 292 -37.92 11.73 0.84
N LEU A 293 -37.87 12.18 2.10
CA LEU A 293 -38.87 11.84 3.12
C LEU A 293 -40.27 12.39 2.77
N SER A 294 -40.34 13.51 2.04
CA SER A 294 -41.55 14.11 1.47
C SER A 294 -42.36 13.14 0.58
N GLY A 295 -41.68 12.21 -0.10
CA GLY A 295 -42.31 11.12 -0.88
C GLY A 295 -42.94 10.01 -0.04
N LYS A 296 -42.86 10.09 1.30
CA LYS A 296 -43.36 9.10 2.28
C LYS A 296 -42.86 7.66 2.03
N PRO A 297 -41.53 7.46 1.85
CA PRO A 297 -40.95 6.14 1.61
C PRO A 297 -41.14 5.20 2.80
N ASP A 298 -40.96 3.90 2.57
CA ASP A 298 -40.85 2.93 3.66
C ASP A 298 -39.57 3.15 4.47
N LEU A 299 -39.74 3.24 5.80
CA LEU A 299 -38.64 3.42 6.74
C LEU A 299 -38.31 2.09 7.39
N PHE A 300 -37.01 1.80 7.53
CA PHE A 300 -36.52 0.57 8.14
C PHE A 300 -35.71 0.90 9.38
N ILE A 301 -36.10 0.36 10.53
CA ILE A 301 -35.26 0.33 11.72
C ILE A 301 -34.35 -0.88 11.58
N GLU A 302 -33.03 -0.64 11.60
CA GLU A 302 -32.00 -1.64 11.37
C GLU A 302 -30.93 -1.59 12.47
N GLN A 303 -30.75 -2.67 13.22
CA GLN A 303 -29.60 -2.90 14.09
C GLN A 303 -28.66 -3.90 13.41
N LYS A 304 -27.43 -3.46 13.14
CA LYS A 304 -26.34 -4.36 12.76
C LYS A 304 -25.47 -4.65 13.97
N ILE A 305 -25.29 -5.93 14.29
CA ILE A 305 -24.41 -6.44 15.36
C ILE A 305 -23.21 -7.10 14.68
N VAL A 306 -22.00 -6.83 15.18
CA VAL A 306 -20.77 -7.52 14.75
C VAL A 306 -20.23 -8.27 15.96
N ALA A 307 -20.07 -9.59 15.84
CA ALA A 307 -19.52 -10.44 16.89
C ALA A 307 -17.98 -10.37 16.91
N GLU A 308 -17.39 -10.82 18.02
CA GLU A 308 -15.93 -10.84 18.21
C GLU A 308 -15.21 -11.77 17.23
N GLN A 309 -15.89 -12.84 16.79
CA GLN A 309 -15.44 -13.76 15.74
C GLN A 309 -15.62 -13.21 14.30
N GLY A 310 -15.95 -11.92 14.13
CA GLY A 310 -16.02 -11.25 12.83
C GLY A 310 -17.29 -11.50 12.01
N SER A 311 -18.17 -12.40 12.44
CA SER A 311 -19.53 -12.57 11.89
C SER A 311 -20.42 -11.37 12.22
N SER A 312 -21.51 -11.19 11.45
CA SER A 312 -22.40 -10.04 11.65
C SER A 312 -23.84 -10.32 11.26
N ASP A 313 -24.74 -10.01 12.19
CA ASP A 313 -26.19 -10.18 12.06
C ASP A 313 -26.89 -8.82 11.89
N GLU A 314 -27.98 -8.81 11.11
CA GLU A 314 -28.84 -7.63 10.92
C GLU A 314 -30.27 -7.94 11.38
N ARG A 315 -30.74 -7.24 12.43
CA ARG A 315 -32.12 -7.26 12.90
C ARG A 315 -32.83 -6.04 12.34
N LYS A 316 -33.93 -6.22 11.60
CA LYS A 316 -34.65 -5.10 10.98
C LYS A 316 -36.16 -5.31 10.89
N PHE A 317 -36.90 -4.20 10.88
CA PHE A 317 -38.33 -4.17 10.57
C PHE A 317 -38.74 -2.85 9.91
N ALA A 318 -39.84 -2.90 9.15
CA ALA A 318 -40.43 -1.71 8.52
C ALA A 318 -41.36 -0.96 9.48
N ILE A 319 -41.27 0.36 9.48
CA ILE A 319 -42.09 1.28 10.28
C ILE A 319 -42.58 2.43 9.40
N LYS A 320 -43.69 3.08 9.78
CA LYS A 320 -44.18 4.30 9.13
C LYS A 320 -43.79 5.50 9.97
N ASP A 321 -43.27 6.53 9.32
CA ASP A 321 -42.85 7.85 9.83
C ASP A 321 -43.48 8.28 11.18
N LYS A 322 -44.79 8.54 11.20
CA LYS A 322 -45.58 8.94 12.40
C LYS A 322 -45.50 8.00 13.63
N TYR A 323 -44.87 6.84 13.51
CA TYR A 323 -44.63 5.89 14.60
C TYR A 323 -43.16 5.78 15.02
N VAL A 324 -42.23 6.41 14.31
CA VAL A 324 -40.79 6.37 14.64
C VAL A 324 -40.52 7.02 16.00
N LYS A 325 -40.97 8.27 16.23
CA LYS A 325 -40.80 8.94 17.52
C LYS A 325 -41.50 8.19 18.68
N PRO A 326 -42.79 7.79 18.58
CA PRO A 326 -43.44 6.94 19.58
C PRO A 326 -42.74 5.60 19.86
N PHE A 327 -42.13 4.98 18.85
CA PHE A 327 -41.35 3.75 19.04
C PHE A 327 -40.06 4.00 19.83
N ILE A 328 -39.32 5.07 19.51
CA ILE A 328 -38.11 5.49 20.23
C ILE A 328 -38.46 5.79 21.70
N ASP A 329 -39.55 6.53 21.92
CA ASP A 329 -40.04 6.91 23.25
C ASP A 329 -40.61 5.73 24.08
N GLY A 330 -40.75 4.55 23.48
CA GLY A 330 -41.29 3.36 24.16
C GLY A 330 -42.82 3.31 24.27
N THR A 331 -43.53 4.28 23.68
CA THR A 331 -44.99 4.44 23.79
C THR A 331 -45.79 3.65 22.74
N TYR A 332 -45.11 3.08 21.74
CA TYR A 332 -45.73 2.26 20.69
C TYR A 332 -44.91 0.98 20.43
N LYS A 333 -45.56 -0.19 20.39
CA LYS A 333 -44.91 -1.51 20.28
C LYS A 333 -45.30 -2.27 19.01
N MET A 334 -45.62 -1.56 17.93
CA MET A 334 -45.99 -2.12 16.62
C MET A 334 -47.28 -2.98 16.65
N GLU A 335 -48.16 -2.77 17.63
CA GLU A 335 -49.36 -3.57 17.90
C GLU A 335 -50.31 -3.62 16.69
N LYS A 336 -50.41 -2.51 15.94
CA LYS A 336 -51.24 -2.45 14.72
C LYS A 336 -50.64 -3.23 13.55
N THR A 337 -49.31 -3.37 13.50
CA THR A 337 -48.62 -4.20 12.50
C THR A 337 -48.79 -5.67 12.86
N VAL A 338 -48.61 -6.03 14.15
CA VAL A 338 -48.91 -7.37 14.68
C VAL A 338 -50.34 -7.81 14.35
N GLN A 339 -51.35 -7.00 14.69
CA GLN A 339 -52.75 -7.29 14.37
C GLN A 339 -53.01 -7.40 12.86
N LYS A 340 -52.22 -6.72 12.02
CA LYS A 340 -52.31 -6.87 10.56
C LYS A 340 -51.75 -8.23 10.12
N MET A 341 -50.58 -8.63 10.61
CA MET A 341 -49.97 -9.94 10.29
C MET A 341 -50.87 -11.10 10.72
N GLU A 342 -51.43 -11.03 11.93
CA GLU A 342 -52.39 -12.00 12.47
C GLU A 342 -53.67 -12.09 11.61
N ARG A 343 -54.23 -10.95 11.18
CA ARG A 343 -55.38 -10.91 10.25
C ARG A 343 -55.05 -11.35 8.82
N GLN A 344 -53.79 -11.29 8.42
CA GLN A 344 -53.33 -11.77 7.10
C GLN A 344 -52.99 -13.26 7.10
N GLY A 345 -53.11 -13.96 8.24
CA GLY A 345 -52.84 -15.40 8.33
C GLY A 345 -51.36 -15.76 8.19
N GLN A 346 -50.44 -14.86 8.56
CA GLN A 346 -49.02 -15.20 8.66
C GLN A 346 -48.78 -16.26 9.76
N GLN A 347 -47.70 -17.02 9.61
CA GLN A 347 -47.40 -18.11 10.54
C GLN A 347 -47.17 -17.56 11.97
N PRO A 348 -47.62 -18.26 13.03
CA PRO A 348 -47.51 -17.77 14.40
C PRO A 348 -46.04 -17.53 14.80
N GLU A 349 -45.12 -18.36 14.30
CA GLU A 349 -43.67 -18.21 14.49
C GLU A 349 -43.12 -16.92 13.85
N GLU A 350 -43.61 -16.49 12.68
CA GLU A 350 -43.21 -15.23 12.06
C GLU A 350 -43.67 -14.04 12.91
N VAL A 351 -44.91 -14.10 13.41
CA VAL A 351 -45.49 -13.06 14.26
C VAL A 351 -44.77 -12.98 15.61
N GLU A 352 -44.40 -14.12 16.21
CA GLU A 352 -43.63 -14.15 17.45
C GLU A 352 -42.19 -13.65 17.25
N ASN A 353 -41.50 -14.09 16.18
CA ASN A 353 -40.17 -13.58 15.86
C ASN A 353 -40.18 -12.07 15.55
N PHE A 354 -41.25 -11.55 14.94
CA PHE A 354 -41.47 -10.10 14.78
C PHE A 354 -41.64 -9.40 16.14
N LYS A 355 -42.54 -9.88 17.00
CA LYS A 355 -42.75 -9.36 18.37
C LYS A 355 -41.45 -9.32 19.17
N LYS A 356 -40.68 -10.42 19.14
CA LYS A 356 -39.36 -10.58 19.78
C LYS A 356 -38.33 -9.59 19.23
N THR A 357 -38.28 -9.41 17.91
CA THR A 357 -37.37 -8.46 17.24
C THR A 357 -37.69 -7.01 17.61
N VAL A 358 -38.97 -6.62 17.57
CA VAL A 358 -39.43 -5.28 17.98
C VAL A 358 -39.10 -5.01 19.45
N GLY A 359 -39.38 -5.97 20.34
CA GLY A 359 -39.09 -5.86 21.77
C GLY A 359 -37.59 -5.70 22.09
N LEU A 360 -36.74 -6.53 21.47
CA LEU A 360 -35.28 -6.44 21.62
C LEU A 360 -34.73 -5.09 21.14
N LEU A 361 -35.24 -4.55 20.03
CA LEU A 361 -34.81 -3.28 19.48
C LEU A 361 -35.27 -2.08 20.32
N GLN A 362 -36.51 -2.12 20.84
CA GLN A 362 -37.02 -1.08 21.73
C GLN A 362 -36.30 -1.07 23.08
N GLY A 363 -36.07 -2.25 23.67
CA GLY A 363 -35.26 -2.40 24.89
C GLY A 363 -33.85 -1.84 24.69
N PHE A 364 -33.20 -2.19 23.58
CA PHE A 364 -31.86 -1.66 23.26
C PHE A 364 -31.80 -0.14 23.13
N VAL A 365 -32.85 0.51 22.58
CA VAL A 365 -32.98 1.99 22.55
C VAL A 365 -33.08 2.56 23.96
N GLN A 366 -33.95 1.99 24.80
CA GLN A 366 -34.23 2.49 26.15
C GLN A 366 -33.04 2.26 27.11
N ASP A 367 -32.50 1.03 27.15
CA ASP A 367 -31.39 0.63 28.03
C ASP A 367 -30.11 1.44 27.80
N LYS A 368 -29.85 1.81 26.54
CA LYS A 368 -28.68 2.61 26.15
C LYS A 368 -28.99 4.10 25.98
N LYS A 369 -30.26 4.51 26.21
CA LYS A 369 -30.75 5.90 26.07
C LYS A 369 -30.33 6.51 24.73
N LEU A 370 -30.63 5.77 23.66
CA LEU A 370 -30.23 6.12 22.30
C LEU A 370 -31.12 7.20 21.72
N GLN A 371 -30.51 8.16 21.05
CA GLN A 371 -31.18 9.22 20.30
C GLN A 371 -30.57 9.33 18.89
N PRO A 372 -31.25 9.97 17.92
CA PRO A 372 -30.62 10.36 16.66
C PRO A 372 -29.42 11.26 16.92
N VAL A 373 -28.29 10.98 16.27
CA VAL A 373 -27.02 11.72 16.43
C VAL A 373 -26.38 12.09 15.09
N LEU A 374 -26.42 11.18 14.11
CA LEU A 374 -25.72 11.35 12.83
C LEU A 374 -26.56 10.89 11.64
N ARG A 375 -26.92 11.81 10.74
CA ARG A 375 -27.42 11.48 9.39
C ARG A 375 -26.23 11.17 8.48
N ALA A 376 -26.28 10.04 7.79
CA ALA A 376 -25.42 9.76 6.63
C ALA A 376 -26.31 9.68 5.38
N ASN A 377 -26.10 10.58 4.42
CA ASN A 377 -26.79 10.62 3.13
C ASN A 377 -25.79 10.32 2.01
N TYR A 378 -26.20 9.55 1.00
CA TYR A 378 -25.37 9.12 -0.13
C TYR A 378 -26.24 8.62 -1.28
N VAL A 379 -25.75 8.70 -2.51
CA VAL A 379 -26.37 8.07 -3.70
C VAL A 379 -25.72 6.70 -3.90
N ARG A 380 -26.49 5.64 -4.17
CA ARG A 380 -25.96 4.27 -4.32
C ARG A 380 -26.27 3.66 -5.68
N THR A 381 -25.23 3.49 -6.51
CA THR A 381 -25.30 2.53 -7.64
C THR A 381 -25.00 1.14 -7.11
N ALA A 382 -25.84 0.14 -7.40
CA ALA A 382 -25.59 -1.26 -7.06
C ALA A 382 -25.47 -2.12 -8.31
N PHE A 383 -24.64 -3.16 -8.25
CA PHE A 383 -24.38 -4.09 -9.36
C PHE A 383 -24.46 -5.52 -8.87
N GLN A 384 -25.36 -6.30 -9.47
CA GLN A 384 -25.53 -7.71 -9.21
C GLN A 384 -26.24 -8.33 -10.41
N LYS A 385 -25.82 -9.53 -10.82
CA LYS A 385 -26.51 -10.26 -11.88
C LYS A 385 -27.77 -10.93 -11.30
N PRO A 386 -28.94 -10.85 -11.98
CA PRO A 386 -30.15 -11.55 -11.55
C PRO A 386 -29.91 -13.06 -11.37
N ALA A 387 -30.45 -13.63 -10.30
CA ALA A 387 -30.26 -15.02 -9.87
C ALA A 387 -28.78 -15.46 -9.66
N ASP A 388 -27.86 -14.52 -9.44
CA ASP A 388 -26.44 -14.80 -9.14
C ASP A 388 -26.02 -13.94 -7.92
N ASP A 389 -25.79 -14.59 -6.79
CA ASP A 389 -25.49 -13.92 -5.51
C ASP A 389 -23.99 -13.89 -5.16
N ARG A 390 -23.18 -14.67 -5.88
CA ARG A 390 -21.74 -14.89 -5.63
C ARG A 390 -20.92 -13.61 -5.55
N VAL A 391 -21.34 -12.56 -6.28
CA VAL A 391 -20.72 -11.23 -6.29
C VAL A 391 -21.81 -10.16 -6.30
N ARG A 392 -21.81 -9.32 -5.26
CA ARG A 392 -22.68 -8.14 -5.16
C ARG A 392 -21.82 -6.91 -4.85
N ILE A 393 -21.90 -5.89 -5.69
CA ILE A 393 -21.12 -4.66 -5.54
C ILE A 393 -22.06 -3.48 -5.32
N SER A 394 -21.66 -2.52 -4.51
CA SER A 394 -22.28 -1.19 -4.46
C SER A 394 -21.25 -0.09 -4.38
N ILE A 395 -21.52 1.03 -5.06
CA ILE A 395 -20.71 2.24 -5.02
C ILE A 395 -21.58 3.36 -4.46
N ASP A 396 -21.15 3.93 -3.34
CA ASP A 396 -21.79 5.09 -2.72
C ASP A 396 -21.05 6.37 -3.12
N THR A 397 -21.76 7.28 -3.78
CA THR A 397 -21.29 8.62 -4.19
C THR A 397 -22.00 9.71 -3.37
N GLU A 398 -21.52 10.96 -3.49
CA GLU A 398 -22.16 12.13 -2.83
C GLU A 398 -22.33 11.96 -1.31
N VAL A 399 -21.35 11.31 -0.68
CA VAL A 399 -21.45 10.88 0.71
C VAL A 399 -21.29 12.08 1.65
N ALA A 400 -22.37 12.45 2.33
CA ALA A 400 -22.41 13.52 3.33
C ALA A 400 -22.83 12.99 4.69
N PHE A 401 -22.18 13.52 5.72
CA PHE A 401 -22.47 13.30 7.13
C PHE A 401 -23.01 14.60 7.73
N ILE A 402 -24.11 14.53 8.49
CA ILE A 402 -24.79 15.70 9.04
C ILE A 402 -25.17 15.44 10.51
N ARG A 403 -25.02 16.46 11.38
CA ARG A 403 -25.41 16.42 12.80
C ARG A 403 -26.93 16.42 12.97
N GLU A 404 -27.41 15.49 13.79
CA GLU A 404 -28.82 15.24 14.13
C GLU A 404 -29.04 15.20 15.67
N ASP A 405 -28.03 15.62 16.41
CA ASP A 405 -28.00 15.51 17.86
C ASP A 405 -28.63 16.70 18.58
N THR A 406 -28.91 16.49 19.86
CA THR A 406 -29.40 17.49 20.82
C THR A 406 -28.45 17.57 22.02
N LEU A 407 -27.14 17.56 21.77
CA LEU A 407 -26.10 17.66 22.82
C LEU A 407 -25.88 19.11 23.25
N ASP A 408 -25.97 20.03 22.30
CA ASP A 408 -26.13 21.46 22.56
C ASP A 408 -27.57 21.70 23.07
N ARG A 409 -27.71 22.36 24.22
CA ARG A 409 -29.00 22.65 24.86
C ARG A 409 -29.55 24.02 24.49
N ASP A 410 -28.66 24.94 24.13
CA ASP A 410 -29.00 26.34 23.86
C ASP A 410 -29.28 26.52 22.36
N ARG A 411 -28.63 25.69 21.51
CA ARG A 411 -28.87 25.60 20.07
C ARG A 411 -28.78 24.14 19.57
N PRO A 412 -29.75 23.27 19.90
CA PRO A 412 -29.78 21.89 19.42
C PRO A 412 -29.89 21.83 17.88
N CYS A 413 -29.26 20.83 17.25
CA CYS A 413 -29.28 20.68 15.78
C CYS A 413 -30.61 20.10 15.23
N ARG A 414 -31.45 19.55 16.11
CA ARG A 414 -32.77 18.96 15.82
C ARG A 414 -33.71 19.32 16.97
N ASP A 415 -35.02 19.40 16.74
CA ASP A 415 -35.98 19.50 17.83
C ASP A 415 -35.98 18.21 18.69
N PRO A 416 -35.79 18.26 20.03
CA PRO A 416 -35.82 17.08 20.90
C PRO A 416 -37.14 16.29 20.85
N SER A 417 -38.25 16.94 20.48
CA SER A 417 -39.56 16.31 20.30
C SER A 417 -39.72 15.59 18.96
N GLU A 418 -38.83 15.82 17.99
CA GLU A 418 -38.84 15.16 16.68
C GLU A 418 -37.76 14.10 16.51
N TRP A 419 -37.99 13.15 15.60
CA TRP A 419 -37.04 12.07 15.31
C TRP A 419 -35.99 12.41 14.24
N HIS A 420 -36.20 13.48 13.46
CA HIS A 420 -35.32 13.91 12.36
C HIS A 420 -35.29 15.44 12.22
N ARG A 421 -34.32 15.96 11.47
CA ARG A 421 -34.23 17.38 11.10
C ARG A 421 -35.25 17.82 10.05
N SER A 422 -36.19 18.65 10.48
CA SER A 422 -37.22 19.27 9.63
C SER A 422 -36.68 20.34 8.67
N ASP A 423 -35.58 21.02 9.00
CA ASP A 423 -34.91 21.99 8.12
C ASP A 423 -34.28 21.33 6.87
N ILE A 424 -33.87 20.06 6.99
CA ILE A 424 -33.35 19.27 5.88
C ILE A 424 -34.48 18.66 5.06
N ASP A 425 -35.37 17.89 5.71
CA ASP A 425 -36.37 17.10 4.98
C ASP A 425 -37.58 17.92 4.51
N GLY A 426 -37.99 18.93 5.28
CA GLY A 426 -39.10 19.82 4.92
C GLY A 426 -38.77 20.71 3.71
N ALA A 427 -37.54 21.21 3.63
CA ALA A 427 -37.00 21.88 2.44
C ALA A 427 -36.48 20.89 1.37
N SER A 428 -36.55 19.58 1.63
CA SER A 428 -36.08 18.50 0.73
C SER A 428 -34.64 18.71 0.21
N LEU A 429 -33.75 19.18 1.09
CA LEU A 429 -32.36 19.49 0.75
C LEU A 429 -31.61 18.25 0.26
N THR A 430 -30.82 18.43 -0.80
CA THR A 430 -29.96 17.41 -1.40
C THR A 430 -28.48 17.75 -1.25
N TYR A 431 -27.60 16.82 -1.63
CA TYR A 431 -26.17 17.08 -1.74
C TYR A 431 -25.89 18.29 -2.67
N PRO A 432 -24.95 19.21 -2.32
CA PRO A 432 -24.01 19.18 -1.21
C PRO A 432 -24.49 19.93 0.05
N PHE A 433 -25.79 20.03 0.30
CA PHE A 433 -26.37 20.62 1.52
C PHE A 433 -25.85 22.04 1.83
N LYS A 434 -25.99 22.96 0.86
CA LYS A 434 -25.44 24.34 0.95
C LYS A 434 -26.07 25.21 2.05
N GLY A 435 -27.29 24.89 2.48
CA GLY A 435 -28.01 25.63 3.52
C GLY A 435 -27.69 25.23 4.98
N ILE A 436 -26.83 24.24 5.20
CA ILE A 436 -26.47 23.75 6.54
C ILE A 436 -25.17 24.40 7.02
N ASN A 437 -25.09 24.74 8.31
CA ASN A 437 -23.87 25.27 8.93
C ASN A 437 -22.68 24.33 8.69
N GLN A 438 -21.51 24.86 8.29
CA GLN A 438 -20.34 24.02 7.94
C GLN A 438 -19.77 23.23 9.13
N SER A 439 -20.11 23.60 10.37
CA SER A 439 -19.81 22.85 11.60
C SER A 439 -20.76 21.66 11.85
N GLU A 440 -21.84 21.54 11.06
CA GLU A 440 -22.85 20.49 11.17
C GLU A 440 -22.82 19.50 9.99
N VAL A 441 -22.12 19.81 8.89
CA VAL A 441 -22.03 18.96 7.70
C VAL A 441 -20.58 18.68 7.28
N SER A 442 -20.23 17.40 7.18
CA SER A 442 -18.95 16.92 6.68
C SER A 442 -19.17 16.16 5.37
N ARG A 443 -18.46 16.56 4.31
CA ARG A 443 -18.58 15.99 2.95
C ARG A 443 -17.37 15.10 2.71
N PHE A 444 -17.61 13.84 2.40
CA PHE A 444 -16.55 12.85 2.24
C PHE A 444 -15.93 12.98 0.83
N PRO A 445 -14.60 13.04 0.68
CA PRO A 445 -13.96 13.39 -0.58
C PRO A 445 -13.98 12.28 -1.65
N TYR A 446 -14.29 11.04 -1.26
CA TYR A 446 -14.19 9.86 -2.12
C TYR A 446 -15.53 9.12 -2.24
N ALA A 447 -15.70 8.34 -3.31
CA ALA A 447 -16.77 7.35 -3.38
C ALA A 447 -16.39 6.11 -2.54
N ILE A 448 -17.37 5.41 -1.97
CA ILE A 448 -17.14 4.19 -1.19
C ILE A 448 -17.59 2.97 -2.01
N LEU A 449 -16.64 2.13 -2.39
CA LEU A 449 -16.87 0.86 -3.07
C LEU A 449 -16.96 -0.27 -2.03
N GLU A 450 -18.05 -1.02 -2.05
CA GLU A 450 -18.32 -2.17 -1.19
C GLU A 450 -18.53 -3.40 -2.08
N ILE A 451 -17.62 -4.38 -1.98
CA ILE A 451 -17.67 -5.65 -2.73
C ILE A 451 -17.99 -6.76 -1.72
N LYS A 452 -19.11 -7.46 -1.92
CA LYS A 452 -19.50 -8.63 -1.14
C LYS A 452 -19.34 -9.88 -1.99
N LEU A 453 -18.60 -10.85 -1.46
CA LEU A 453 -18.36 -12.15 -2.08
C LEU A 453 -18.98 -13.22 -1.20
N LYS A 454 -19.72 -14.16 -1.80
CA LYS A 454 -20.30 -15.29 -1.07
C LYS A 454 -19.18 -16.25 -0.61
N GLU A 455 -19.23 -16.70 0.64
CA GLU A 455 -18.32 -17.73 1.14
C GLU A 455 -18.74 -19.09 0.56
N ASP A 456 -17.84 -19.74 -0.18
CA ASP A 456 -18.07 -21.01 -0.87
C ASP A 456 -16.75 -21.79 -0.92
N SER A 457 -16.61 -22.78 -0.02
CA SER A 457 -15.34 -23.46 0.26
C SER A 457 -14.67 -24.11 -0.96
N ASN A 458 -15.45 -24.41 -2.01
CA ASN A 458 -14.97 -25.06 -3.23
C ASN A 458 -14.74 -24.09 -4.41
N ARG A 459 -14.93 -22.77 -4.25
CA ARG A 459 -14.87 -21.82 -5.38
C ARG A 459 -13.87 -20.67 -5.17
N LYS A 460 -12.87 -20.60 -6.05
CA LYS A 460 -11.90 -19.50 -6.07
C LYS A 460 -12.57 -18.16 -6.47
N ARG A 461 -12.16 -17.06 -5.82
CA ARG A 461 -12.63 -15.69 -6.09
C ARG A 461 -12.43 -15.33 -7.58
N PRO A 462 -13.39 -14.66 -8.27
CA PRO A 462 -13.25 -14.33 -9.69
C PRO A 462 -12.03 -13.44 -9.98
N ALA A 463 -11.22 -13.79 -10.97
CA ALA A 463 -9.97 -13.09 -11.27
C ALA A 463 -10.14 -11.57 -11.48
N TRP A 464 -11.22 -11.14 -12.14
CA TRP A 464 -11.51 -9.71 -12.37
C TRP A 464 -11.84 -8.93 -11.08
N ILE A 465 -12.30 -9.60 -10.02
CA ILE A 465 -12.46 -9.00 -8.69
C ILE A 465 -11.08 -8.82 -8.05
N VAL A 466 -10.23 -9.85 -8.10
CA VAL A 466 -8.86 -9.80 -7.53
C VAL A 466 -8.02 -8.72 -8.23
N ASP A 467 -8.10 -8.62 -9.56
CA ASP A 467 -7.45 -7.57 -10.33
C ASP A 467 -8.00 -6.17 -9.99
N LEU A 468 -9.31 -6.01 -9.75
CA LEU A 468 -9.88 -4.73 -9.32
C LEU A 468 -9.42 -4.34 -7.90
N MET A 469 -9.44 -5.29 -6.95
CA MET A 469 -9.06 -5.07 -5.55
C MET A 469 -7.57 -4.71 -5.37
N GLY A 470 -6.70 -5.19 -6.27
CA GLY A 470 -5.28 -4.82 -6.31
C GLY A 470 -4.94 -3.63 -7.24
N SER A 471 -5.92 -3.04 -7.92
CA SER A 471 -5.67 -1.98 -8.92
C SER A 471 -5.36 -0.62 -8.31
N HIS A 472 -4.73 0.25 -9.12
CA HIS A 472 -4.52 1.67 -8.81
C HIS A 472 -5.81 2.49 -8.65
N LEU A 473 -6.95 1.95 -9.10
CA LEU A 473 -8.23 2.64 -9.11
C LEU A 473 -8.86 2.76 -7.71
N VAL A 474 -8.48 1.85 -6.79
CA VAL A 474 -9.12 1.67 -5.48
C VAL A 474 -8.10 1.77 -4.34
N HIS A 475 -8.53 2.35 -3.22
CA HIS A 475 -7.76 2.38 -1.98
C HIS A 475 -8.40 1.46 -0.94
N PRO A 476 -7.70 0.46 -0.38
CA PRO A 476 -8.28 -0.44 0.61
C PRO A 476 -8.66 0.33 1.88
N ALA A 477 -9.90 0.17 2.31
CA ALA A 477 -10.45 0.82 3.51
C ALA A 477 -11.04 -0.26 4.45
N PRO A 478 -10.20 -1.17 5.00
CA PRO A 478 -10.65 -2.33 5.76
C PRO A 478 -11.51 -1.90 6.96
N ARG A 479 -12.62 -2.62 7.17
CA ARG A 479 -13.60 -2.37 8.24
C ARG A 479 -14.19 -0.94 8.29
N PHE A 480 -14.05 -0.13 7.24
CA PHE A 480 -14.60 1.23 7.17
C PHE A 480 -16.09 1.26 7.49
N SER A 481 -16.51 2.29 8.26
CA SER A 481 -17.91 2.47 8.64
C SER A 481 -18.33 3.93 8.57
N LYS A 482 -19.34 4.22 7.75
CA LYS A 482 -20.00 5.54 7.60
C LYS A 482 -20.33 6.18 8.95
N PHE A 483 -20.89 5.40 9.88
CA PHE A 483 -21.19 5.85 11.26
C PHE A 483 -19.94 6.30 12.01
N VAL A 484 -18.89 5.47 12.03
CA VAL A 484 -17.65 5.76 12.76
C VAL A 484 -16.94 6.96 12.16
N HIS A 485 -16.82 7.06 10.83
CA HIS A 485 -16.19 8.21 10.20
C HIS A 485 -17.01 9.50 10.45
N GLY A 486 -18.33 9.49 10.20
CA GLY A 486 -19.15 10.69 10.41
C GLY A 486 -19.18 11.17 11.87
N VAL A 487 -19.16 10.25 12.85
CA VAL A 487 -18.98 10.62 14.27
C VAL A 487 -17.58 11.21 14.52
N ALA A 488 -16.51 10.57 14.02
CA ALA A 488 -15.15 11.07 14.23
C ALA A 488 -14.95 12.49 13.64
N SER A 489 -15.52 12.76 12.47
CA SER A 489 -15.38 14.04 11.76
C SER A 489 -16.24 15.18 12.31
N LEU A 490 -17.44 14.91 12.82
CA LEU A 490 -18.37 15.95 13.32
C LEU A 490 -18.40 16.08 14.85
N PHE A 491 -18.04 15.03 15.58
CA PHE A 491 -18.11 14.97 17.05
C PHE A 491 -16.74 14.80 17.70
N GLU A 492 -15.69 15.30 17.02
CA GLU A 492 -14.29 15.27 17.45
C GLU A 492 -14.09 15.72 18.91
N ASP A 493 -14.89 16.67 19.45
CA ASP A 493 -14.76 17.13 20.84
C ASP A 493 -15.39 16.21 21.90
N TYR A 494 -16.33 15.36 21.48
CA TYR A 494 -17.10 14.47 22.35
C TYR A 494 -16.38 13.11 22.53
N VAL A 495 -15.85 12.54 21.44
CA VAL A 495 -15.17 11.24 21.43
C VAL A 495 -13.71 11.32 21.90
N ASN A 496 -13.14 10.23 22.42
CA ASN A 496 -11.72 10.21 22.89
C ASN A 496 -10.78 9.34 22.04
N ASN A 497 -11.32 8.49 21.16
CA ASN A 497 -10.56 7.64 20.23
C ASN A 497 -11.03 7.94 18.80
N LEU A 498 -10.12 7.95 17.84
CA LEU A 498 -10.41 8.16 16.42
C LEU A 498 -10.10 6.89 15.61
N PRO A 499 -10.77 6.66 14.47
CA PRO A 499 -10.46 5.51 13.61
C PRO A 499 -9.12 5.70 12.90
N PHE A 500 -8.35 4.61 12.77
CA PHE A 500 -7.01 4.62 12.14
C PHE A 500 -7.02 5.25 10.75
N TRP A 501 -8.03 4.98 9.91
CA TRP A 501 -8.14 5.49 8.54
C TRP A 501 -8.32 7.02 8.45
N LEU A 502 -8.35 7.75 9.57
CA LEU A 502 -8.39 9.21 9.53
C LEU A 502 -7.10 9.81 8.93
N SER A 503 -5.95 9.15 9.09
CA SER A 503 -4.69 9.53 8.41
C SER A 503 -4.78 9.37 6.89
N ASP A 504 -5.47 8.33 6.42
CA ASP A 504 -5.54 7.94 5.01
C ASP A 504 -6.35 8.96 4.17
N LEU A 505 -7.02 9.92 4.81
CA LEU A 505 -7.73 11.05 4.18
C LEU A 505 -6.84 12.28 3.96
N GLU A 506 -5.65 12.30 4.57
CA GLU A 506 -4.66 13.38 4.44
C GLU A 506 -3.65 13.08 3.33
N ALA A 507 -3.58 11.82 2.87
CA ALA A 507 -2.80 11.37 1.72
C ALA A 507 -3.62 11.38 0.41
N ASP A 508 -2.95 11.58 -0.72
CA ASP A 508 -3.57 11.34 -2.03
C ASP A 508 -3.68 9.83 -2.27
N ILE A 509 -4.91 9.32 -2.32
CA ILE A 509 -5.18 7.89 -2.54
C ILE A 509 -4.93 7.43 -3.98
N ARG A 510 -4.73 8.35 -4.94
CA ARG A 510 -4.43 8.03 -6.34
C ARG A 510 -3.01 7.47 -6.45
N LYS A 511 -2.86 6.40 -7.24
CA LYS A 511 -1.58 5.71 -7.45
C LYS A 511 -1.22 5.72 -8.92
N ASP A 512 0.06 5.84 -9.22
CA ASP A 512 0.55 5.65 -10.58
C ASP A 512 0.21 4.22 -11.07
N PRO A 513 -0.38 4.04 -12.26
CA PRO A 513 -0.82 2.73 -12.73
C PRO A 513 0.30 1.70 -12.87
N GLN A 514 1.52 2.12 -13.23
CA GLN A 514 2.66 1.22 -13.42
C GLN A 514 3.23 0.79 -12.07
N LYS A 515 3.48 1.75 -11.17
CA LYS A 515 3.97 1.46 -9.80
C LYS A 515 3.00 0.58 -9.01
N ALA A 516 1.70 0.81 -9.14
CA ALA A 516 0.67 0.00 -8.49
C ALA A 516 0.65 -1.45 -9.04
N PHE A 517 0.77 -1.62 -10.36
CA PHE A 517 0.86 -2.94 -10.98
C PHE A 517 2.12 -3.70 -10.55
N GLU A 518 3.28 -3.04 -10.53
CA GLU A 518 4.54 -3.67 -10.10
C GLU A 518 4.53 -4.02 -8.61
N ALA A 519 3.91 -3.20 -7.76
CA ALA A 519 3.74 -3.49 -6.32
C ALA A 519 2.76 -4.64 -6.04
N GLU A 520 1.65 -4.75 -6.79
CA GLU A 520 0.71 -5.87 -6.63
C GLU A 520 1.29 -7.19 -7.19
N GLU A 521 2.05 -7.17 -8.29
CA GLU A 521 2.78 -8.37 -8.75
C GLU A 521 3.90 -8.79 -7.77
N GLN A 522 4.59 -7.84 -7.12
CA GLN A 522 5.51 -8.17 -6.02
C GLN A 522 4.78 -8.81 -4.83
N ARG A 523 3.63 -8.25 -4.42
CA ARG A 523 2.78 -8.82 -3.35
C ARG A 523 2.22 -10.21 -3.72
N ARG A 524 1.91 -10.45 -5.00
CA ARG A 524 1.49 -11.76 -5.51
C ARG A 524 2.63 -12.77 -5.51
N ALA A 525 3.85 -12.35 -5.85
CA ALA A 525 5.04 -13.19 -5.75
C ALA A 525 5.31 -13.58 -4.28
N GLN A 526 5.29 -12.61 -3.36
CA GLN A 526 5.45 -12.85 -1.92
C GLN A 526 4.39 -13.83 -1.40
N ARG A 527 3.10 -13.61 -1.69
CA ARG A 527 2.03 -14.55 -1.31
C ARG A 527 2.22 -15.94 -1.90
N ALA A 528 2.76 -16.07 -3.11
CA ALA A 528 3.04 -17.37 -3.71
C ALA A 528 4.25 -18.08 -3.06
N GLU A 529 5.25 -17.32 -2.60
CA GLU A 529 6.36 -17.83 -1.80
C GLU A 529 5.88 -18.24 -0.39
N ASP A 530 4.99 -17.46 0.23
CA ASP A 530 4.31 -17.79 1.49
C ASP A 530 3.42 -19.05 1.35
N GLU A 531 2.58 -19.14 0.31
CA GLU A 531 1.75 -20.33 0.01
C GLU A 531 2.62 -21.57 -0.27
N GLN A 532 3.76 -21.41 -0.93
CA GLN A 532 4.71 -22.51 -1.14
C GLN A 532 5.39 -22.93 0.17
N ALA A 533 5.70 -21.97 1.05
CA ALA A 533 6.19 -22.28 2.40
C ALA A 533 5.14 -23.04 3.21
N VAL A 534 3.87 -22.58 3.24
CA VAL A 534 2.72 -23.29 3.85
C VAL A 534 2.65 -24.73 3.34
N GLY A 535 2.75 -24.93 2.02
CA GLY A 535 2.82 -26.27 1.42
C GLY A 535 3.95 -27.14 2.00
N SER A 536 5.14 -26.57 2.19
CA SER A 536 6.29 -27.29 2.78
C SER A 536 6.11 -27.64 4.27
N PHE A 537 5.49 -26.78 5.09
CA PHE A 537 5.17 -27.09 6.49
C PHE A 537 4.16 -28.25 6.62
N LEU A 538 3.37 -28.50 5.58
CA LEU A 538 2.26 -29.45 5.53
C LEU A 538 2.53 -30.65 4.61
N GLY A 539 3.77 -30.83 4.15
CA GLY A 539 4.18 -31.91 3.24
C GLY A 539 3.56 -31.87 1.82
N ASN A 540 2.69 -30.92 1.54
CA ASN A 540 1.85 -30.88 0.35
C ASN A 540 2.45 -30.01 -0.77
N LYS A 541 2.68 -30.61 -1.94
CA LYS A 541 3.19 -29.91 -3.14
C LYS A 541 2.13 -28.98 -3.74
N VAL A 542 2.06 -27.75 -3.25
CA VAL A 542 1.24 -26.66 -3.82
C VAL A 542 1.69 -26.37 -5.26
N SER A 543 0.73 -26.20 -6.18
CA SER A 543 1.00 -25.97 -7.60
C SER A 543 1.81 -24.69 -7.83
N SER A 544 2.89 -24.80 -8.61
CA SER A 544 3.75 -23.67 -8.99
C SER A 544 2.96 -22.48 -9.55
N TYR A 545 3.26 -21.28 -9.05
CA TYR A 545 2.70 -20.00 -9.50
C TYR A 545 2.88 -19.80 -11.01
N LYS A 546 1.81 -19.32 -11.68
CA LYS A 546 1.81 -18.95 -13.09
C LYS A 546 1.40 -17.49 -13.21
N VAL A 547 2.34 -16.63 -13.61
CA VAL A 547 2.13 -15.20 -13.86
C VAL A 547 0.91 -15.00 -14.75
N SER A 548 -0.08 -14.23 -14.27
CA SER A 548 -1.28 -13.90 -15.04
C SER A 548 -0.94 -12.88 -16.12
N LYS A 549 -1.43 -13.09 -17.35
CA LYS A 549 -1.31 -12.14 -18.45
C LYS A 549 -2.57 -11.27 -18.54
N SER A 550 -2.82 -10.41 -17.56
CA SER A 550 -3.93 -9.44 -17.63
C SER A 550 -3.47 -8.06 -18.12
N SER A 551 -4.22 -7.53 -19.10
CA SER A 551 -4.16 -6.18 -19.69
C SER A 551 -2.96 -5.85 -20.62
N PRO A 552 -3.16 -5.00 -21.66
CA PRO A 552 -2.19 -4.83 -22.77
C PRO A 552 -1.28 -3.59 -22.66
N ALA A 553 -1.31 -2.85 -21.55
CA ALA A 553 -0.72 -1.51 -21.45
C ALA A 553 0.69 -1.51 -20.83
N GLY A 554 1.70 -1.72 -21.68
CA GLY A 554 3.12 -1.62 -21.29
C GLY A 554 3.77 -2.96 -20.95
N LYS A 555 4.97 -3.21 -21.50
CA LYS A 555 5.80 -4.37 -21.15
C LYS A 555 6.76 -3.94 -20.05
N SER A 556 6.51 -4.33 -18.80
CA SER A 556 7.51 -4.14 -17.74
C SER A 556 8.72 -5.04 -17.98
N TYR A 557 9.91 -4.46 -17.86
CA TYR A 557 11.19 -5.16 -17.95
C TYR A 557 11.33 -6.26 -16.87
N LEU A 558 10.72 -6.05 -15.69
CA LEU A 558 10.67 -7.05 -14.63
C LEU A 558 9.77 -8.25 -15.02
N ALA A 559 8.65 -8.00 -15.70
CA ALA A 559 7.77 -9.08 -16.18
C ALA A 559 8.47 -9.95 -17.25
N ASP A 560 9.15 -9.34 -18.23
CA ASP A 560 9.94 -10.09 -19.22
C ASP A 560 11.12 -10.84 -18.55
N ARG A 561 11.78 -10.26 -17.54
CA ARG A 561 12.85 -10.91 -16.77
C ARG A 561 12.35 -12.11 -15.96
N MET A 562 11.29 -11.95 -15.17
CA MET A 562 10.74 -13.03 -14.35
C MET A 562 10.11 -14.13 -15.21
N ALA A 563 9.47 -13.79 -16.34
CA ALA A 563 9.00 -14.78 -17.30
C ALA A 563 10.16 -15.58 -17.93
N ALA A 564 11.29 -14.93 -18.23
CA ALA A 564 12.50 -15.61 -18.71
C ALA A 564 13.13 -16.50 -17.62
N GLU A 565 13.11 -16.08 -16.35
CA GLU A 565 13.65 -16.85 -15.24
C GLU A 565 12.78 -18.06 -14.87
N ALA A 566 11.46 -17.92 -14.83
CA ALA A 566 10.52 -19.04 -14.73
C ALA A 566 10.67 -20.02 -15.92
N SER A 567 10.96 -19.50 -17.11
CA SER A 567 11.29 -20.30 -18.31
C SER A 567 12.68 -20.97 -18.25
N ALA A 568 13.56 -20.56 -17.33
CA ALA A 568 14.83 -21.22 -17.06
C ALA A 568 14.67 -22.31 -15.99
N ARG A 569 13.96 -22.01 -14.89
CA ARG A 569 13.65 -22.98 -13.83
C ARG A 569 12.86 -24.18 -14.36
N SER A 570 11.88 -23.98 -15.24
CA SER A 570 11.15 -25.08 -15.89
C SER A 570 12.01 -25.93 -16.83
N ARG A 571 13.05 -25.36 -17.47
CA ARG A 571 14.02 -26.13 -18.27
C ARG A 571 14.99 -26.93 -17.39
N GLN A 572 15.38 -26.41 -16.23
CA GLN A 572 16.18 -27.18 -15.26
C GLN A 572 15.38 -28.38 -14.73
N ALA A 573 14.10 -28.20 -14.39
CA ALA A 573 13.22 -29.30 -14.01
C ALA A 573 13.08 -30.35 -15.13
N ALA A 574 12.90 -29.93 -16.39
CA ALA A 574 12.83 -30.83 -17.53
C ALA A 574 14.14 -31.62 -17.77
N ASN A 575 15.30 -30.97 -17.62
CA ASN A 575 16.61 -31.64 -17.74
C ASN A 575 16.83 -32.70 -16.65
N ASN A 576 16.44 -32.42 -15.39
CA ASN A 576 16.56 -33.39 -14.31
C ASN A 576 15.68 -34.63 -14.56
N GLY A 577 14.45 -34.45 -15.04
CA GLY A 577 13.56 -35.56 -15.41
C GLY A 577 14.15 -36.47 -16.50
N GLN A 578 14.82 -35.90 -17.51
CA GLN A 578 15.49 -36.67 -18.56
C GLN A 578 16.71 -37.45 -18.05
N GLN A 579 17.44 -36.94 -17.06
CA GLN A 579 18.57 -37.66 -16.45
C GLN A 579 18.15 -38.84 -15.56
N GLN A 580 16.94 -38.85 -15.00
CA GLN A 580 16.39 -40.02 -14.33
C GLN A 580 15.93 -41.10 -15.33
N GLN A 581 15.25 -40.74 -16.42
CA GLN A 581 14.80 -41.74 -17.41
C GLN A 581 15.95 -42.48 -18.11
N GLN A 582 17.10 -41.86 -18.33
CA GLN A 582 18.28 -42.56 -18.87
C GLN A 582 18.99 -43.49 -17.88
N ARG A 583 18.62 -43.50 -16.59
CA ARG A 583 19.20 -44.40 -15.57
C ARG A 583 18.43 -45.70 -15.33
N GLN A 584 17.28 -45.92 -15.99
CA GLN A 584 16.46 -47.13 -15.82
C GLN A 584 16.42 -48.09 -17.03
N GLN A 585 17.23 -47.85 -18.08
CA GLN A 585 17.22 -48.69 -19.30
C GLN A 585 18.53 -49.43 -19.63
N GLN A 586 19.48 -49.54 -18.69
CA GLN A 586 20.67 -50.39 -18.85
C GLN A 586 21.01 -51.19 -17.59
N GLN A 587 20.36 -52.34 -17.41
CA GLN A 587 20.89 -53.49 -16.67
C GLN A 587 20.42 -54.79 -17.32
N GLY A 588 21.36 -55.71 -17.56
CA GLY A 588 21.15 -56.98 -18.27
C GLY A 588 21.40 -56.87 -19.78
N GLY A 589 22.52 -57.35 -20.33
CA GLY A 589 23.72 -57.91 -19.70
C GLY A 589 24.70 -58.48 -20.75
N THR A 590 25.95 -58.80 -20.35
CA THR A 590 26.93 -59.73 -21.01
C THR A 590 27.11 -59.70 -22.55
N GLN A 591 28.30 -59.65 -23.17
CA GLN A 591 29.73 -59.72 -22.78
C GLN A 591 30.57 -59.31 -24.06
N GLN A 592 31.90 -59.32 -24.25
CA GLN A 592 33.12 -59.68 -23.49
C GLN A 592 34.35 -58.97 -24.10
N ASN A 593 35.43 -58.81 -23.34
CA ASN A 593 36.86 -58.73 -23.73
C ASN A 593 37.40 -57.56 -24.60
N GLY A 594 38.59 -57.05 -24.22
CA GLY A 594 39.41 -56.11 -25.00
C GLY A 594 40.23 -55.11 -24.16
N ASN A 595 41.56 -55.20 -24.22
CA ASN A 595 42.51 -54.25 -23.58
C ASN A 595 42.40 -52.84 -24.19
N GLY A 596 42.78 -51.73 -23.52
CA GLY A 596 43.31 -51.54 -22.18
C GLY A 596 43.90 -50.12 -22.02
N GLU A 597 44.18 -49.68 -20.78
CA GLU A 597 44.83 -48.39 -20.41
C GLU A 597 44.08 -47.09 -20.82
N GLY A 598 44.12 -45.97 -20.07
CA GLY A 598 44.77 -45.73 -18.78
C GLY A 598 45.01 -44.22 -18.51
N ALA A 599 43.98 -43.39 -18.42
CA ALA A 599 44.14 -41.94 -18.18
C ALA A 599 43.09 -41.33 -17.22
N SER A 600 43.56 -40.45 -16.33
CA SER A 600 42.84 -39.90 -15.17
C SER A 600 41.81 -38.81 -15.47
N SER A 601 40.78 -38.73 -14.62
CA SER A 601 39.79 -37.64 -14.55
C SER A 601 40.41 -36.26 -14.25
N GLY A 602 39.88 -35.20 -14.88
CA GLY A 602 40.16 -33.80 -14.52
C GLY A 602 38.90 -32.92 -14.55
N GLN A 603 38.70 -32.10 -13.51
CA GLN A 603 37.59 -31.14 -13.42
C GLN A 603 37.92 -29.82 -14.15
N PRO A 604 36.90 -29.18 -14.75
CA PRO A 604 36.73 -27.73 -14.75
C PRO A 604 35.50 -27.39 -13.86
N ARG A 605 35.65 -26.98 -12.59
CA ARG A 605 36.10 -25.66 -12.11
C ARG A 605 35.45 -24.46 -12.81
N THR A 606 34.76 -23.67 -11.99
CA THR A 606 33.98 -22.47 -12.33
C THR A 606 34.84 -21.31 -12.85
N TYR A 607 34.41 -20.72 -13.97
CA TYR A 607 34.73 -19.37 -14.45
C TYR A 607 33.49 -18.88 -15.25
N GLY A 608 33.15 -17.60 -15.32
CA GLY A 608 33.66 -16.42 -14.62
C GLY A 608 32.72 -15.22 -14.88
N THR A 609 32.39 -14.44 -13.86
CA THR A 609 31.27 -13.49 -13.88
C THR A 609 31.63 -12.13 -14.49
N LEU A 610 31.56 -11.99 -15.83
CA LEU A 610 31.72 -10.70 -16.51
C LEU A 610 30.67 -10.37 -17.59
N SER A 611 29.85 -11.33 -18.04
CA SER A 611 28.83 -11.10 -19.09
C SER A 611 27.54 -10.41 -18.61
N SER A 612 27.44 -10.09 -17.31
CA SER A 612 26.24 -9.53 -16.67
C SER A 612 26.19 -8.00 -16.62
N VAL A 613 27.28 -7.30 -16.95
CA VAL A 613 27.43 -5.85 -16.70
C VAL A 613 27.42 -5.01 -17.99
N LEU A 614 27.67 -5.60 -19.17
CA LEU A 614 27.76 -4.88 -20.45
C LEU A 614 26.86 -5.53 -21.54
N PRO A 615 25.62 -5.07 -21.74
CA PRO A 615 24.68 -5.66 -22.70
C PRO A 615 25.06 -5.51 -24.20
N GLY A 616 26.02 -4.64 -24.53
CA GLY A 616 26.23 -4.14 -25.89
C GLY A 616 26.94 -5.08 -26.88
N PHE A 617 27.72 -6.06 -26.41
CA PHE A 617 28.74 -6.74 -27.23
C PHE A 617 28.41 -8.20 -27.64
N SER A 618 27.15 -8.64 -27.56
CA SER A 618 26.75 -9.98 -28.02
C SER A 618 26.64 -10.07 -29.56
N LEU A 619 27.78 -10.06 -30.25
CA LEU A 619 27.89 -10.23 -31.72
C LEU A 619 27.74 -11.70 -32.19
N SER A 620 27.05 -12.55 -31.42
CA SER A 620 26.84 -13.95 -31.76
C SER A 620 25.91 -14.11 -32.98
N LYS A 621 26.37 -14.80 -34.04
CA LYS A 621 25.57 -15.07 -35.26
C LYS A 621 24.22 -15.75 -34.93
N TYR A 622 24.21 -16.60 -33.90
CA TYR A 622 23.02 -17.30 -33.39
C TYR A 622 21.89 -16.35 -32.95
N SER A 623 22.21 -15.19 -32.37
CA SER A 623 21.21 -14.21 -31.91
C SER A 623 20.48 -13.54 -33.07
N LYS A 624 21.17 -13.29 -34.19
CA LYS A 624 20.58 -12.77 -35.43
C LYS A 624 19.72 -13.81 -36.13
N ALA A 625 20.20 -15.05 -36.27
CA ALA A 625 19.44 -16.15 -36.86
C ALA A 625 18.08 -16.37 -36.16
N LYS A 626 18.07 -16.39 -34.81
CA LYS A 626 16.85 -16.58 -34.02
C LYS A 626 15.89 -15.38 -34.02
N ARG A 627 16.33 -14.19 -34.47
CA ARG A 627 15.44 -13.06 -34.77
C ARG A 627 14.87 -13.15 -36.18
N ALA A 628 15.68 -13.50 -37.20
CA ALA A 628 15.20 -13.72 -38.57
C ALA A 628 14.07 -14.76 -38.61
N GLN A 629 14.26 -15.88 -37.90
CA GLN A 629 13.25 -16.96 -37.77
C GLN A 629 11.93 -16.51 -37.11
N LYS A 630 11.92 -15.40 -36.37
CA LYS A 630 10.70 -14.87 -35.73
C LYS A 630 9.91 -13.91 -36.63
N ASN A 631 10.56 -13.35 -37.65
CA ASN A 631 9.91 -12.51 -38.67
C ASN A 631 9.35 -13.33 -39.85
N GLN A 632 9.44 -14.66 -39.82
CA GLN A 632 8.89 -15.56 -40.85
C GLN A 632 7.56 -16.21 -40.41
N GLN A 633 6.70 -15.45 -39.71
CA GLN A 633 5.30 -15.82 -39.58
C GLN A 633 4.55 -15.25 -40.78
N GLN A 634 4.09 -16.10 -41.69
CA GLN A 634 3.23 -15.65 -42.81
C GLN A 634 1.95 -15.03 -42.25
N LEU A 635 1.68 -13.79 -42.65
CA LEU A 635 0.47 -13.07 -42.27
C LEU A 635 -0.73 -13.60 -43.05
N PRO A 636 -1.96 -13.52 -42.50
CA PRO A 636 -3.17 -13.88 -43.23
C PRO A 636 -3.31 -13.06 -44.52
N GLU A 637 -3.86 -13.70 -45.56
CA GLU A 637 -4.03 -13.09 -46.88
C GLU A 637 -4.87 -11.81 -46.78
N GLY A 638 -4.34 -10.71 -47.32
CA GLY A 638 -4.91 -9.36 -47.17
C GLY A 638 -4.31 -8.49 -46.05
N VAL A 639 -3.49 -9.03 -45.15
CA VAL A 639 -2.81 -8.24 -44.08
C VAL A 639 -1.40 -7.84 -44.50
N VAL A 640 -1.21 -6.56 -44.85
CA VAL A 640 0.11 -5.96 -45.15
C VAL A 640 0.73 -5.39 -43.88
N GLU A 641 2.05 -5.56 -43.67
CA GLU A 641 2.75 -4.92 -42.55
C GLU A 641 2.73 -3.38 -42.69
N PRO A 642 2.37 -2.63 -41.64
CA PRO A 642 2.37 -1.17 -41.69
C PRO A 642 3.81 -0.64 -41.73
N THR A 643 4.11 0.18 -42.75
CA THR A 643 5.43 0.77 -42.98
C THR A 643 5.89 1.72 -41.88
N GLU A 644 4.94 2.37 -41.19
CA GLU A 644 5.20 3.20 -40.02
C GLU A 644 4.42 2.74 -38.78
N TRP A 645 4.98 3.04 -37.61
CA TRP A 645 4.33 2.74 -36.33
C TRP A 645 3.26 3.80 -36.03
N ILE A 646 2.09 3.41 -35.52
CA ILE A 646 0.98 4.32 -35.18
C ILE A 646 1.37 5.42 -34.17
N LYS A 647 2.42 5.20 -33.36
CA LYS A 647 2.99 6.23 -32.46
C LYS A 647 3.76 7.36 -33.19
N ASN A 648 4.06 7.18 -34.47
CA ASN A 648 4.78 8.15 -35.31
C ASN A 648 3.83 8.97 -36.19
N SER A 649 2.68 8.43 -36.60
CA SER A 649 1.68 9.15 -37.40
C SER A 649 1.10 10.34 -36.61
N GLY A 650 1.46 11.56 -37.04
CA GLY A 650 1.05 12.82 -36.43
C GLY A 650 2.20 13.84 -36.34
N GLU A 651 1.86 15.12 -36.19
CA GLU A 651 2.83 16.24 -36.18
C GLU A 651 3.94 16.10 -35.11
N LEU A 652 5.17 16.47 -35.45
CA LEU A 652 6.36 16.25 -34.60
C LEU A 652 6.51 17.31 -33.49
N LYS A 653 5.61 17.28 -32.50
CA LYS A 653 5.61 18.18 -31.34
C LYS A 653 6.67 17.76 -30.31
N ILE A 654 7.90 18.23 -30.50
CA ILE A 654 9.02 18.07 -29.56
C ILE A 654 9.14 19.34 -28.70
N GLU A 655 9.16 19.20 -27.38
CA GLU A 655 9.38 20.34 -26.48
C GLU A 655 10.78 20.98 -26.68
N PRO A 656 10.90 22.32 -26.69
CA PRO A 656 12.19 23.02 -26.82
C PRO A 656 13.25 22.60 -25.79
N LYS A 657 12.84 22.16 -24.59
CA LYS A 657 13.75 21.64 -23.55
C LYS A 657 14.61 20.46 -24.03
N VAL A 658 14.10 19.63 -24.93
CA VAL A 658 14.80 18.45 -25.46
C VAL A 658 15.93 18.87 -26.40
N TRP A 659 15.69 19.88 -27.24
CA TRP A 659 16.69 20.48 -28.11
C TRP A 659 17.79 21.17 -27.29
N LEU A 660 17.40 21.99 -26.31
CA LEU A 660 18.34 22.66 -25.39
C LEU A 660 19.17 21.67 -24.55
N ALA A 661 18.63 20.49 -24.22
CA ALA A 661 19.38 19.43 -23.52
C ALA A 661 20.43 18.74 -24.43
N ASN A 662 20.14 18.59 -25.72
CA ASN A 662 21.13 18.11 -26.70
C ASN A 662 22.26 19.15 -26.86
N GLU A 663 21.90 20.41 -27.07
CA GLU A 663 22.83 21.52 -27.26
C GLU A 663 23.74 21.72 -26.03
N ARG A 664 23.17 21.73 -24.82
CA ARG A 664 23.92 21.75 -23.55
C ARG A 664 24.92 20.60 -23.45
N THR A 665 24.61 19.44 -24.03
CA THR A 665 25.54 18.32 -24.05
C THR A 665 26.68 18.56 -25.04
N PHE A 666 26.38 19.00 -26.26
CA PHE A 666 27.40 19.39 -27.26
C PHE A 666 28.37 20.45 -26.72
N LEU A 667 27.84 21.53 -26.12
CA LEU A 667 28.64 22.60 -25.53
C LEU A 667 29.59 22.11 -24.42
N LYS A 668 29.18 21.12 -23.60
CA LYS A 668 30.07 20.50 -22.61
C LYS A 668 31.25 19.76 -23.27
N TRP A 669 31.02 19.05 -24.37
CA TRP A 669 32.10 18.39 -25.12
C TRP A 669 33.04 19.39 -25.79
N GLN A 670 32.52 20.49 -26.34
CA GLN A 670 33.36 21.56 -26.89
C GLN A 670 34.15 22.30 -25.81
N HIS A 671 33.58 22.50 -24.62
CA HIS A 671 34.31 23.08 -23.49
C HIS A 671 35.50 22.21 -23.05
N ILE A 672 35.33 20.89 -22.98
CA ILE A 672 36.43 19.94 -22.71
C ILE A 672 37.49 19.97 -23.83
N CYS A 673 37.06 20.00 -25.09
CA CYS A 673 37.95 20.14 -26.26
C CYS A 673 38.81 21.42 -26.17
N ILE A 674 38.20 22.57 -25.87
CA ILE A 674 38.88 23.86 -25.76
C ILE A 674 39.84 23.89 -24.56
N LEU A 675 39.44 23.37 -23.39
CA LEU A 675 40.31 23.30 -22.21
C LEU A 675 41.55 22.44 -22.45
N LEU A 676 41.36 21.22 -22.99
CA LEU A 676 42.48 20.33 -23.30
C LEU A 676 43.36 20.90 -24.43
N GLY A 677 42.78 21.52 -25.44
CA GLY A 677 43.51 22.20 -26.51
C GLY A 677 44.35 23.39 -26.01
N ALA A 678 43.81 24.22 -25.13
CA ALA A 678 44.53 25.35 -24.54
C ALA A 678 45.68 24.88 -23.64
N LEU A 679 45.44 23.89 -22.77
CA LEU A 679 46.48 23.25 -21.96
C LEU A 679 47.57 22.61 -22.85
N SER A 680 47.17 21.97 -23.95
CA SER A 680 48.07 21.35 -24.89
C SER A 680 48.98 22.35 -25.62
N VAL A 681 48.44 23.47 -26.09
CA VAL A 681 49.23 24.53 -26.73
C VAL A 681 50.15 25.20 -25.71
N SER A 682 49.69 25.40 -24.47
CA SER A 682 50.51 25.93 -23.38
C SER A 682 51.70 25.02 -23.07
N LEU A 683 51.50 23.70 -22.91
CA LEU A 683 52.59 22.74 -22.70
C LEU A 683 53.57 22.69 -23.89
N TYR A 684 53.05 22.68 -25.12
CA TYR A 684 53.90 22.66 -26.32
C TYR A 684 54.74 23.95 -26.46
N THR A 685 54.17 25.11 -26.14
CA THR A 685 54.89 26.40 -26.18
C THR A 685 55.91 26.51 -25.06
N ALA A 686 55.61 25.95 -23.89
CA ALA A 686 56.51 25.91 -22.75
C ALA A 686 57.62 24.83 -22.87
N ALA A 687 57.55 23.95 -23.87
CA ALA A 687 58.48 22.83 -23.99
C ALA A 687 59.94 23.26 -24.22
N GLY A 688 60.18 24.24 -25.09
CA GLY A 688 61.52 24.69 -25.46
C GLY A 688 62.33 23.56 -26.12
N GLN A 689 63.32 23.02 -25.42
CA GLN A 689 64.10 21.85 -25.84
C GLN A 689 63.68 20.54 -25.15
N ASN A 690 62.67 20.58 -24.26
CA ASN A 690 62.21 19.40 -23.52
C ASN A 690 61.26 18.54 -24.37
N THR A 691 61.81 17.54 -25.03
CA THR A 691 61.08 16.53 -25.83
C THR A 691 59.91 15.88 -25.07
N LEU A 692 60.01 15.75 -23.73
CA LEU A 692 58.92 15.28 -22.87
C LEU A 692 57.67 16.18 -22.96
N ALA A 693 57.83 17.50 -22.85
CA ALA A 693 56.72 18.45 -22.88
C ALA A 693 56.11 18.57 -24.29
N GLU A 694 56.93 18.44 -25.33
CA GLU A 694 56.51 18.34 -26.73
C GLU A 694 55.60 17.11 -26.96
N VAL A 695 56.04 15.92 -26.53
CA VAL A 695 55.28 14.66 -26.63
C VAL A 695 53.98 14.74 -25.81
N MET A 696 54.02 15.31 -24.61
CA MET A 696 52.79 15.52 -23.80
C MET A 696 51.80 16.46 -24.49
N GLY A 697 52.29 17.55 -25.11
CA GLY A 697 51.47 18.40 -25.96
C GLY A 697 50.79 17.61 -27.09
N ILE A 698 51.54 16.83 -27.86
CA ILE A 698 50.97 16.01 -28.95
C ILE A 698 49.88 15.06 -28.43
N ILE A 699 50.07 14.43 -27.26
CA ILE A 699 49.06 13.56 -26.63
C ILE A 699 47.80 14.34 -26.24
N TYR A 700 47.91 15.51 -25.60
CA TYR A 700 46.73 16.29 -25.20
C TYR A 700 45.94 16.85 -26.41
N ILE A 701 46.61 17.23 -27.50
CA ILE A 701 45.98 17.59 -28.78
C ILE A 701 45.12 16.43 -29.32
N LEU A 702 45.61 15.20 -29.30
CA LEU A 702 44.87 14.04 -29.79
C LEU A 702 43.61 13.76 -28.95
N ILE A 703 43.69 13.91 -27.62
CA ILE A 703 42.54 13.76 -26.72
C ILE A 703 41.52 14.89 -26.94
N ALA A 704 41.97 16.14 -27.16
CA ALA A 704 41.10 17.28 -27.48
C ALA A 704 40.35 17.06 -28.80
N VAL A 705 41.05 16.66 -29.87
CA VAL A 705 40.44 16.35 -31.17
C VAL A 705 39.41 15.23 -31.06
N PHE A 706 39.69 14.17 -30.29
CA PHE A 706 38.71 13.12 -29.99
C PHE A 706 37.46 13.68 -29.29
N ALA A 707 37.64 14.53 -28.26
CA ALA A 707 36.53 15.13 -27.52
C ALA A 707 35.61 15.97 -28.43
N GLY A 708 36.19 16.79 -29.31
CA GLY A 708 35.44 17.60 -30.28
C GLY A 708 34.64 16.77 -31.28
N LEU A 709 35.29 15.76 -31.90
CA LEU A 709 34.66 14.85 -32.87
C LEU A 709 33.57 13.98 -32.23
N TRP A 710 33.81 13.46 -31.03
CA TRP A 710 32.83 12.68 -30.28
C TRP A 710 31.60 13.52 -29.91
N GLY A 711 31.81 14.75 -29.42
CA GLY A 711 30.73 15.69 -29.13
C GLY A 711 29.84 15.98 -30.35
N TYR A 712 30.45 16.25 -31.51
CA TYR A 712 29.73 16.46 -32.77
C TYR A 712 28.94 15.22 -33.22
N SER A 713 29.57 14.05 -33.19
CA SER A 713 28.92 12.78 -33.58
C SER A 713 27.74 12.44 -32.66
N MET A 714 27.89 12.62 -31.35
CA MET A 714 26.83 12.40 -30.37
C MET A 714 25.67 13.38 -30.55
N MET A 715 25.95 14.67 -30.82
CA MET A 715 24.92 15.68 -31.13
C MET A 715 24.08 15.26 -32.33
N HIS A 716 24.72 14.76 -33.39
CA HIS A 716 24.03 14.31 -34.60
C HIS A 716 23.21 13.03 -34.35
N THR A 717 23.78 12.05 -33.65
CA THR A 717 23.11 10.79 -33.30
C THR A 717 21.89 11.03 -32.40
N ARG A 718 22.01 11.88 -31.38
CA ARG A 718 20.88 12.27 -30.52
C ARG A 718 19.79 13.00 -31.31
N ARG A 719 20.15 13.90 -32.24
CA ARG A 719 19.18 14.57 -33.12
C ARG A 719 18.36 13.56 -33.94
N GLN A 720 19.00 12.55 -34.52
CA GLN A 720 18.30 11.49 -35.24
C GLN A 720 17.38 10.66 -34.33
N MET A 721 17.82 10.32 -33.10
CA MET A 721 16.97 9.59 -32.14
C MET A 721 15.76 10.39 -31.66
N ILE A 722 15.91 11.72 -31.50
CA ILE A 722 14.84 12.67 -31.19
C ILE A 722 13.81 12.72 -32.34
N MET A 723 14.28 12.92 -33.59
CA MET A 723 13.43 12.93 -34.79
C MET A 723 12.65 11.61 -34.95
N ASN A 724 13.30 10.47 -34.71
CA ASN A 724 12.72 9.14 -34.89
C ASN A 724 11.85 8.64 -33.71
N ARG A 725 11.53 9.51 -32.73
CA ARG A 725 10.76 9.16 -31.50
C ARG A 725 11.26 7.87 -30.84
N SER A 726 12.58 7.76 -30.68
CA SER A 726 13.22 6.54 -30.17
C SER A 726 13.13 6.49 -28.65
N GLY A 727 12.45 5.46 -28.12
CA GLY A 727 12.43 5.15 -26.68
C GLY A 727 13.69 4.42 -26.24
N LYS A 728 14.86 5.01 -26.53
CA LYS A 728 16.18 4.58 -26.07
C LYS A 728 16.76 5.68 -25.21
N ASP A 729 17.46 5.30 -24.16
CA ASP A 729 18.13 6.24 -23.27
C ASP A 729 19.20 7.03 -24.04
N PHE A 730 19.33 8.32 -23.70
CA PHE A 730 20.24 9.23 -24.38
C PHE A 730 21.68 9.20 -23.84
N ASP A 731 21.91 8.44 -22.77
CA ASP A 731 23.17 8.41 -22.04
C ASP A 731 24.14 7.40 -22.66
N ASN A 732 25.39 7.83 -22.86
CA ASN A 732 26.43 7.04 -23.50
C ASN A 732 27.73 7.14 -22.70
N LEU A 733 28.00 6.09 -21.92
CA LEU A 733 29.14 5.97 -21.01
C LEU A 733 30.49 5.81 -21.75
N VAL A 734 30.49 5.47 -23.04
CA VAL A 734 31.71 5.13 -23.79
C VAL A 734 32.64 6.34 -23.96
N GLY A 735 32.10 7.52 -24.27
CA GLY A 735 32.90 8.73 -24.49
C GLY A 735 33.70 9.15 -23.26
N PRO A 736 33.05 9.38 -22.10
CA PRO A 736 33.75 9.75 -20.87
C PRO A 736 34.78 8.70 -20.45
N LEU A 737 34.45 7.41 -20.57
CA LEU A 737 35.37 6.31 -20.27
C LEU A 737 36.66 6.36 -21.10
N ILE A 738 36.55 6.63 -22.41
CA ILE A 738 37.72 6.74 -23.30
C ILE A 738 38.61 7.92 -22.88
N ILE A 739 38.03 9.09 -22.57
CA ILE A 739 38.82 10.25 -22.10
C ILE A 739 39.46 9.97 -20.74
N SER A 740 38.75 9.37 -19.79
CA SER A 740 39.32 9.02 -18.48
C SER A 740 40.50 8.05 -18.59
N ILE A 741 40.41 7.05 -19.48
CA ILE A 741 41.51 6.12 -19.74
C ILE A 741 42.68 6.83 -20.44
N ALA A 742 42.41 7.67 -21.45
CA ALA A 742 43.47 8.40 -22.16
C ALA A 742 44.24 9.38 -21.25
N LEU A 743 43.52 10.10 -20.38
CA LEU A 743 44.13 10.99 -19.37
C LEU A 743 44.92 10.20 -18.32
N MET A 744 44.43 9.03 -17.89
CA MET A 744 45.16 8.14 -16.98
C MET A 744 46.47 7.65 -17.59
N VAL A 745 46.46 7.26 -18.87
CA VAL A 745 47.67 6.87 -19.61
C VAL A 745 48.64 8.04 -19.76
N ALA A 746 48.15 9.25 -20.08
CA ALA A 746 48.99 10.45 -20.16
C ALA A 746 49.68 10.78 -18.82
N LEU A 747 48.95 10.69 -17.69
CA LEU A 747 49.49 10.89 -16.34
C LEU A 747 50.53 9.83 -15.97
N VAL A 748 50.29 8.54 -16.29
CA VAL A 748 51.25 7.46 -16.04
C VAL A 748 52.52 7.64 -16.87
N LEU A 749 52.40 8.02 -18.15
CA LEU A 749 53.55 8.33 -18.99
C LEU A 749 54.35 9.52 -18.43
N ASN A 750 53.68 10.61 -18.04
CA ASN A 750 54.33 11.78 -17.45
C ASN A 750 55.12 11.42 -16.19
N PHE A 751 54.52 10.62 -15.28
CA PHE A 751 55.20 10.11 -14.09
C PHE A 751 56.41 9.23 -14.43
N VAL A 752 56.29 8.30 -15.40
CA VAL A 752 57.38 7.40 -15.81
C VAL A 752 58.55 8.16 -16.43
N PHE A 753 58.30 9.20 -17.22
CA PHE A 753 59.37 10.03 -17.78
C PHE A 753 60.02 10.93 -16.73
N ALA A 754 59.23 11.65 -15.92
CA ALA A 754 59.78 12.46 -14.83
C ALA A 754 60.61 11.64 -13.82
N TYR A 755 60.19 10.39 -13.55
CA TYR A 755 60.97 9.45 -12.73
C TYR A 755 62.27 9.00 -13.40
N ARG A 756 62.31 8.81 -14.72
CA ARG A 756 63.54 8.51 -15.46
C ARG A 756 64.51 9.69 -15.42
N ASP A 757 64.05 10.90 -15.72
CA ASP A 757 64.87 12.11 -15.69
C ASP A 757 65.45 12.36 -14.28
N ALA A 758 64.66 12.15 -13.23
CA ALA A 758 65.12 12.21 -11.86
C ALA A 758 66.19 11.13 -11.56
N MET A 759 65.97 9.89 -11.99
CA MET A 759 66.93 8.79 -11.81
C MET A 759 68.22 8.96 -12.62
N GLU A 760 68.17 9.61 -13.79
CA GLU A 760 69.37 9.96 -14.57
C GLU A 760 70.13 11.12 -13.93
N LYS A 761 69.44 12.16 -13.44
CA LYS A 761 70.07 13.22 -12.62
C LYS A 761 70.74 12.66 -11.37
N ILE A 762 70.09 11.72 -10.66
CA ILE A 762 70.68 11.04 -9.50
C ILE A 762 71.89 10.19 -9.89
N LYS A 763 71.84 9.45 -11.02
CA LYS A 763 73.02 8.69 -11.52
C LYS A 763 74.17 9.60 -11.94
N ALA A 764 73.88 10.72 -12.62
CA ALA A 764 74.87 11.71 -13.04
C ALA A 764 75.54 12.34 -11.81
N ALA A 765 74.77 12.78 -10.81
CA ALA A 765 75.30 13.26 -9.54
C ALA A 765 76.17 12.21 -8.84
N LYS A 766 75.78 10.92 -8.88
CA LYS A 766 76.53 9.82 -8.28
C LYS A 766 77.81 9.43 -9.05
N MET A 767 77.94 9.80 -10.32
CA MET A 767 79.19 9.68 -11.08
C MET A 767 80.05 10.95 -11.04
N ALA A 768 79.46 12.13 -10.82
CA ALA A 768 80.17 13.38 -10.58
C ALA A 768 80.73 13.48 -9.15
N GLY A 769 80.11 12.81 -8.17
CA GLY A 769 80.52 12.74 -6.76
C GLY A 769 81.80 11.94 -6.47
N GLY A 770 82.83 12.10 -7.31
CA GLY A 770 84.14 11.47 -7.16
C GLY A 770 85.16 12.27 -6.33
N VAL A 771 84.81 13.48 -5.88
CA VAL A 771 85.63 14.33 -5.00
C VAL A 771 84.72 15.02 -3.98
N ASN A 772 85.15 15.09 -2.71
CA ASN A 772 84.45 15.83 -1.66
C ASN A 772 84.61 17.34 -1.83
N VAL A 773 83.54 18.11 -1.55
CA VAL A 773 83.55 19.24 -0.60
C VAL A 773 82.11 19.60 -0.24
N THR A 774 81.92 20.20 0.93
CA THR A 774 80.63 20.66 1.47
C THR A 774 80.04 21.85 0.72
N ASP A 775 78.72 21.86 0.52
CA ASP A 775 77.93 23.10 0.48
C ASP A 775 76.51 22.88 1.03
N GLU A 776 75.91 23.91 1.61
CA GLU A 776 74.69 23.87 2.44
C GLU A 776 73.46 24.46 1.71
N SER A 777 73.46 24.44 0.38
CA SER A 777 72.56 25.22 -0.48
C SER A 777 71.32 24.46 -1.02
N ALA A 778 71.26 23.15 -0.90
CA ALA A 778 70.23 22.30 -1.54
C ALA A 778 68.97 22.04 -0.66
N ARG A 779 68.40 23.08 -0.03
CA ARG A 779 67.26 22.91 0.91
C ARG A 779 66.05 23.84 0.68
N LEU A 780 65.99 24.54 -0.46
CA LEU A 780 64.93 25.51 -0.79
C LEU A 780 64.46 25.37 -2.25
N GLU A 781 63.92 24.20 -2.63
CA GLU A 781 63.06 24.08 -3.82
C GLU A 781 62.12 22.85 -3.72
N LEU A 782 61.20 22.89 -2.75
CA LEU A 782 60.10 21.93 -2.60
C LEU A 782 58.90 22.60 -1.91
N VAL A 783 58.14 23.39 -2.68
CA VAL A 783 56.81 23.95 -2.38
C VAL A 783 55.97 23.85 -3.64
#